data_AF-A0A938T484-F1
#
_entry.id   AF-A0A938T484-F1
#
_cell.length_a   1.000
_cell.length_b   1.000
_cell.length_c   1.000
_cell.angle_alpha   90.00
_cell.angle_beta   90.00
_cell.angle_gamma   90.00
#
_symmetry.space_group_name_H-M   'P 1'
#
loop_
_entity.id
_entity.type
_entity.pdbx_description
1 polymer ?
#
loop_
_entity_poly.entity_id
_entity_poly.type
_entity_poly.pdbx_seq_one_letter_code
_entity_poly.pdbx_strand_id
1 'polypeptide(L)'
;MAFLYDPAHIHVAPGGTLQEGFVTNAKPIEHLLFHNGTPLTAERYHYYEYTDMEAADMVKMAYLEMLGRQPTEQELLDGKNSFLIDPKPETLINEAQKQYGDAFRRELMKRPEFIQKFGEVATQNLQSFRVSRWRDRIQAIDKASILKTGHFAHPSAVYDRVLAQLIYTPTEANAEIVKVSPELPEKMAKGESVQIAVTVKNTGKTAWENKANQPARFALASVGDDTTFGFTRADLPDDVSVLPGQSYTFHLKLTAPPVRWAGKDKSTATLFPYNLKMIQESVGNFGETLASHAGKIPQIAVIHVAQPPPESVYNSTFISQILQGDPQIHGIRPGAKFVVNLTFKNAGSSTTEAWSKSKGFSLGSENAKDNRTWGNNRIALDDAVVVPYGETVTIQGVLTAPLEEGTYNFQWQLLGAGWFGQKSENLSITVSPTAPVIELTDSQFVSMKIPKQVTSDKPFAAEVTFKNAGTTAWSDGELSPVVSLMDQTDEPYAVITSQHSDSVREETADKLFDNDPSTKYFTRNASAWIQHQFASKARHKVVKYSITSAPDAGPGEELMANGSFEEGIEGWKLVPGASLSTNDAVFGSASLMVSSQAGKNIGNSTFTLQGLKPNTDYALSFWMRQEPDMQGAFVIDTEDVFDRTCQWVKNGGQPTVWTRYRGLFNTAAVDAGKQANPTSLTIRVRSEALSGTCYVDGISLVETSGGGMKGDPQQWILHGSNDGTTWTMVDSRNGIEFSARSQRQMFEVVQPGEYEFYRFDAKNWGGGTLQFGEIELYTEPAKSLWTGTPRASMTAGEVIPPGTNYTFTLNLTAPAKAGTFEFQGRMMQKGSAEAVGMGAYTPVYSVQVLPEK
;
A
#
# COMPACT_ATOMS: atom_id res chain seq x y z
N MET A 1 -3.68 57.50 -5.94
CA MET A 1 -3.88 56.63 -7.12
C MET A 1 -5.19 55.89 -6.91
N ALA A 2 -6.15 56.02 -7.83
CA ALA A 2 -7.37 55.23 -7.76
C ALA A 2 -7.14 53.91 -8.53
N PHE A 3 -7.59 52.78 -7.98
CA PHE A 3 -7.46 51.48 -8.65
C PHE A 3 -8.65 51.29 -9.59
N LEU A 4 -8.35 51.10 -10.87
CA LEU A 4 -9.33 51.07 -11.94
C LEU A 4 -9.73 49.62 -12.21
N TYR A 5 -11.03 49.37 -12.38
CA TYR A 5 -11.56 48.04 -12.64
C TYR A 5 -12.62 48.08 -13.75
N ASP A 6 -12.79 46.96 -14.45
CA ASP A 6 -13.82 46.78 -15.48
C ASP A 6 -15.09 46.17 -14.85
N PRO A 7 -16.23 46.90 -14.84
CA PRO A 7 -17.47 46.42 -14.26
C PRO A 7 -18.10 45.24 -15.04
N ALA A 8 -17.71 44.97 -16.29
CA ALA A 8 -18.23 43.83 -17.06
C ALA A 8 -17.66 42.47 -16.61
N HIS A 9 -16.49 42.47 -15.99
CA HIS A 9 -15.74 41.25 -15.63
C HIS A 9 -15.61 41.04 -14.12
N ILE A 10 -16.01 42.01 -13.30
CA ILE A 10 -16.02 41.90 -11.84
C ILE A 10 -17.46 41.96 -11.34
N HIS A 11 -18.02 40.78 -11.03
CA HIS A 11 -19.34 40.64 -10.43
C HIS A 11 -19.24 40.76 -8.91
N VAL A 12 -19.68 41.89 -8.37
CA VAL A 12 -19.88 42.05 -6.92
C VAL A 12 -21.10 41.22 -6.52
N ALA A 13 -20.94 40.32 -5.56
CA ALA A 13 -22.05 39.48 -5.08
C ALA A 13 -23.21 40.34 -4.53
N PRO A 14 -24.47 39.85 -4.57
CA PRO A 14 -25.62 40.59 -4.04
C PRO A 14 -25.39 41.02 -2.58
N GLY A 15 -25.42 42.34 -2.32
CA GLY A 15 -25.16 42.93 -1.00
C GLY A 15 -23.69 43.31 -0.73
N GLY A 16 -22.76 43.01 -1.65
CA GLY A 16 -21.38 43.47 -1.57
C GLY A 16 -21.23 44.91 -2.07
N THR A 17 -20.32 45.66 -1.44
CA THR A 17 -19.84 46.96 -1.93
C THR A 17 -18.35 46.87 -2.25
N LEU A 18 -17.91 47.62 -3.26
CA LEU A 18 -16.48 47.75 -3.53
C LEU A 18 -15.79 48.49 -2.38
N GLN A 19 -14.52 48.16 -2.16
CA GLN A 19 -13.72 48.84 -1.16
C GLN A 19 -13.43 50.28 -1.58
N GLU A 20 -13.32 51.15 -0.58
CA GLU A 20 -12.89 52.54 -0.77
C GLU A 20 -11.55 52.58 -1.52
N GLY A 21 -11.43 53.43 -2.54
CA GLY A 21 -10.24 53.54 -3.40
C GLY A 21 -10.30 52.83 -4.76
N PHE A 22 -11.29 51.93 -4.98
CA PHE A 22 -11.63 51.46 -6.31
C PHE A 22 -12.61 52.42 -6.98
N VAL A 23 -12.29 52.85 -8.21
CA VAL A 23 -13.18 53.71 -9.00
C VAL A 23 -13.47 53.06 -10.35
N THR A 24 -14.72 53.13 -10.78
CA THR A 24 -15.13 52.70 -12.12
C THR A 24 -14.41 53.53 -13.17
N ASN A 25 -13.72 52.87 -14.11
CA ASN A 25 -13.17 53.56 -15.27
C ASN A 25 -14.14 53.48 -16.45
N ALA A 26 -14.49 54.63 -17.03
CA ALA A 26 -15.32 54.70 -18.23
C ALA A 26 -14.55 54.28 -19.51
N LYS A 27 -13.22 54.19 -19.44
CA LYS A 27 -12.40 53.65 -20.53
C LYS A 27 -12.21 52.14 -20.32
N PRO A 28 -12.45 51.31 -21.35
CA PRO A 28 -12.22 49.87 -21.27
C PRO A 28 -10.79 49.60 -20.80
N ILE A 29 -10.58 48.57 -19.97
CA ILE A 29 -9.22 48.23 -19.53
C ILE A 29 -8.33 47.91 -20.75
N GLU A 30 -8.92 47.47 -21.86
CA GLU A 30 -8.22 47.34 -23.14
C GLU A 30 -7.67 48.67 -23.68
N HIS A 31 -8.27 49.82 -23.38
CA HIS A 31 -7.71 51.13 -23.77
C HIS A 31 -6.45 51.49 -22.94
N LEU A 32 -6.35 51.00 -21.71
CA LEU A 32 -5.15 51.18 -20.87
C LEU A 32 -4.07 50.13 -21.20
N LEU A 33 -4.48 48.96 -21.70
CA LEU A 33 -3.60 47.85 -22.08
C LEU A 33 -3.17 47.92 -23.56
N PHE A 34 -3.97 48.55 -24.41
CA PHE A 34 -3.73 48.71 -25.85
C PHE A 34 -3.93 50.18 -26.23
N HIS A 35 -2.82 50.84 -26.55
CA HIS A 35 -2.82 52.18 -27.14
C HIS A 35 -3.41 52.09 -28.55
N ASN A 36 -4.72 52.23 -28.67
CA ASN A 36 -5.48 52.05 -29.93
C ASN A 36 -5.22 53.15 -30.99
N GLY A 37 -4.04 53.77 -31.00
CA GLY A 37 -3.65 54.83 -31.93
C GLY A 37 -2.20 54.79 -32.41
N THR A 38 -1.38 53.81 -31.98
CA THR A 38 0.02 53.70 -32.43
C THR A 38 0.25 52.47 -33.33
N PRO A 39 1.27 52.50 -34.21
CA PRO A 39 1.58 51.38 -35.10
C PRO A 39 1.84 50.09 -34.32
N LEU A 40 1.38 48.97 -34.88
CA LEU A 40 1.66 47.65 -34.33
C LEU A 40 3.16 47.30 -34.51
N THR A 41 3.75 46.64 -33.51
CA THR A 41 5.04 45.97 -33.65
C THR A 41 4.93 44.75 -34.58
N ALA A 42 6.06 44.16 -34.96
CA ALA A 42 6.09 42.93 -35.76
C ALA A 42 5.34 41.76 -35.07
N GLU A 43 5.24 41.80 -33.74
CA GLU A 43 4.52 40.82 -32.91
C GLU A 43 3.05 41.21 -32.63
N ARG A 44 2.52 42.25 -33.30
CA ARG A 44 1.13 42.74 -33.18
C ARG A 44 0.77 43.39 -31.82
N TYR A 45 1.71 44.08 -31.18
CA TYR A 45 1.42 44.93 -30.00
C TYR A 45 1.40 46.42 -30.35
N HIS A 46 0.57 47.22 -29.68
CA HIS A 46 0.56 48.68 -29.82
C HIS A 46 1.71 49.34 -29.01
N TYR A 47 2.31 50.39 -29.56
CA TYR A 47 3.37 51.18 -28.91
C TYR A 47 2.83 52.08 -27.78
N TYR A 48 3.47 52.08 -26.61
CA TYR A 48 3.19 53.02 -25.50
C TYR A 48 4.33 54.05 -25.42
N GLU A 49 4.03 55.32 -25.71
CA GLU A 49 4.97 56.43 -25.49
C GLU A 49 4.88 56.90 -24.04
N TYR A 50 5.98 56.74 -23.30
CA TYR A 50 6.10 57.33 -21.97
C TYR A 50 6.36 58.83 -22.10
N THR A 51 5.61 59.65 -21.35
CA THR A 51 6.03 61.04 -21.09
C THR A 51 7.31 61.07 -20.26
N ASP A 52 8.07 62.17 -20.26
CA ASP A 52 9.30 62.32 -19.46
C ASP A 52 9.10 62.00 -17.96
N MET A 53 7.91 62.32 -17.45
CA MET A 53 7.52 62.06 -16.06
C MET A 53 7.22 60.57 -15.84
N GLU A 54 6.45 59.94 -16.73
CA GLU A 54 6.19 58.50 -16.66
C GLU A 54 7.45 57.66 -16.91
N ALA A 55 8.36 58.11 -17.78
CA ALA A 55 9.66 57.47 -18.01
C ALA A 55 10.53 57.52 -16.76
N ALA A 56 10.58 58.68 -16.08
CA ALA A 56 11.30 58.83 -14.81
C ALA A 56 10.73 57.89 -13.72
N ASP A 57 9.40 57.81 -13.61
CA ASP A 57 8.76 56.96 -12.61
C ASP A 57 8.88 55.47 -12.96
N MET A 58 8.84 55.10 -14.24
CA MET A 58 9.12 53.74 -14.70
C MET A 58 10.55 53.33 -14.36
N VAL A 59 11.54 54.20 -14.60
CA VAL A 59 12.94 53.94 -14.22
C VAL A 59 13.08 53.77 -12.72
N LYS A 60 12.54 54.67 -11.89
CA LYS A 60 12.56 54.52 -10.42
C LYS A 60 11.94 53.21 -9.97
N MET A 61 10.79 52.85 -10.54
CA MET A 61 10.12 51.59 -10.25
C MET A 61 10.94 50.37 -10.70
N ALA A 62 11.59 50.41 -11.86
CA ALA A 62 12.46 49.34 -12.33
C ALA A 62 13.68 49.14 -11.40
N TYR A 63 14.27 50.21 -10.89
CA TYR A 63 15.36 50.13 -9.91
C TYR A 63 14.90 49.55 -8.57
N LEU A 64 13.73 49.95 -8.07
CA LEU A 64 13.17 49.36 -6.84
C LEU A 64 12.80 47.88 -7.04
N GLU A 65 12.18 47.54 -8.17
CA GLU A 65 11.72 46.19 -8.46
C GLU A 65 12.90 45.24 -8.72
N MET A 66 13.88 45.67 -9.52
CA MET A 66 15.01 44.85 -9.94
C MET A 66 16.18 44.91 -8.97
N LEU A 67 16.51 46.07 -8.41
CA LEU A 67 17.71 46.25 -7.57
C LEU A 67 17.37 46.56 -6.11
N GLY A 68 16.12 46.91 -5.79
CA GLY A 68 15.68 47.22 -4.43
C GLY A 68 16.29 48.48 -3.84
N ARG A 69 16.62 49.46 -4.69
CA ARG A 69 17.07 50.79 -4.30
C ARG A 69 16.55 51.83 -5.29
N GLN A 70 16.58 53.10 -4.93
CA GLN A 70 16.35 54.18 -5.90
C GLN A 70 17.56 54.30 -6.85
N PRO A 71 17.36 54.74 -8.11
CA PRO A 71 18.46 55.11 -8.99
C PRO A 71 19.17 56.34 -8.44
N THR A 72 20.47 56.44 -8.68
CA THR A 72 21.20 57.71 -8.52
C THR A 72 20.71 58.76 -9.53
N GLU A 73 21.03 60.02 -9.31
CA GLU A 73 20.65 61.10 -10.23
C GLU A 73 21.20 60.87 -11.65
N GLN A 74 22.44 60.37 -11.76
CA GLN A 74 23.04 59.99 -13.03
C GLN A 74 22.32 58.79 -13.67
N GLU A 75 22.03 57.73 -12.90
CA GLU A 75 21.30 56.57 -13.40
C GLU A 75 19.86 56.90 -13.85
N LEU A 76 19.24 57.91 -13.23
CA LEU A 76 17.92 58.41 -13.61
C LEU A 76 17.99 59.22 -14.92
N LEU A 77 19.06 59.99 -15.12
CA LEU A 77 19.32 60.72 -16.37
C LEU A 77 19.66 59.75 -17.52
N ASP A 78 20.54 58.78 -17.28
CA ASP A 78 20.90 57.76 -18.25
C ASP A 78 19.69 56.89 -18.62
N GLY A 79 18.88 56.53 -17.63
CA GLY A 79 17.64 55.79 -17.81
C GLY A 79 16.59 56.55 -18.63
N LYS A 80 16.49 57.88 -18.52
CA LYS A 80 15.61 58.70 -19.38
C LYS A 80 16.06 58.68 -20.84
N ASN A 81 17.36 58.76 -21.09
CA ASN A 81 17.93 58.74 -22.44
C ASN A 81 17.68 57.40 -23.16
N SER A 82 17.63 56.29 -22.42
CA SER A 82 17.25 54.98 -22.94
C SER A 82 15.85 54.93 -23.58
N PHE A 83 14.91 55.77 -23.12
CA PHE A 83 13.54 55.83 -23.66
C PHE A 83 13.32 56.93 -24.71
N LEU A 84 14.32 57.78 -24.99
CA LEU A 84 14.17 59.02 -25.76
C LEU A 84 14.96 59.07 -27.09
N ILE A 85 15.45 57.95 -27.63
CA ILE A 85 16.21 57.98 -28.90
C ILE A 85 15.27 58.10 -30.11
N ASP A 86 15.20 59.33 -30.65
CA ASP A 86 14.51 59.83 -31.85
C ASP A 86 14.81 59.03 -33.16
N PRO A 87 13.89 58.96 -34.15
CA PRO A 87 14.00 58.11 -35.33
C PRO A 87 14.84 58.78 -36.43
N LYS A 88 15.67 58.00 -37.13
CA LYS A 88 16.32 58.41 -38.39
C LYS A 88 15.87 57.54 -39.57
N PRO A 89 15.93 58.09 -40.80
CA PRO A 89 14.98 57.77 -41.86
C PRO A 89 15.28 56.47 -42.64
N GLU A 90 14.19 55.74 -42.87
CA GLU A 90 13.80 54.85 -43.98
C GLU A 90 14.73 53.79 -44.61
N THR A 91 16.00 53.65 -44.26
CA THR A 91 16.81 52.56 -44.83
C THR A 91 17.75 51.94 -43.80
N LEU A 92 17.20 51.07 -42.95
CA LEU A 92 17.86 49.94 -42.27
C LEU A 92 16.82 49.24 -41.36
N ILE A 93 16.02 48.35 -41.95
CA ILE A 93 15.21 47.40 -41.18
C ILE A 93 16.18 46.31 -40.71
N ASN A 94 16.82 46.51 -39.55
CA ASN A 94 17.53 45.47 -38.79
C ASN A 94 17.45 45.81 -37.29
N GLU A 95 16.44 45.24 -36.62
CA GLU A 95 16.32 44.81 -35.21
C GLU A 95 16.89 45.63 -34.01
N ALA A 96 17.54 46.79 -34.16
CA ALA A 96 18.40 47.32 -33.08
C ALA A 96 17.85 48.45 -32.17
N GLN A 97 16.69 49.09 -32.40
CA GLN A 97 16.36 50.29 -31.62
C GLN A 97 14.87 50.54 -31.31
N LYS A 98 14.28 49.77 -30.37
CA LYS A 98 12.99 50.11 -29.72
C LYS A 98 13.00 49.63 -28.27
N GLN A 99 13.35 50.52 -27.32
CA GLN A 99 13.54 50.17 -25.91
C GLN A 99 12.22 50.31 -25.12
N TYR A 100 11.68 49.19 -24.65
CA TYR A 100 10.52 49.12 -23.76
C TYR A 100 10.97 48.91 -22.31
N GLY A 101 10.16 49.29 -21.32
CA GLY A 101 10.51 49.16 -19.89
C GLY A 101 10.94 47.75 -19.45
N ASP A 102 10.55 46.71 -20.18
CA ASP A 102 11.02 45.34 -19.97
C ASP A 102 12.48 45.13 -20.43
N ALA A 103 12.90 45.75 -21.55
CA ALA A 103 14.28 45.69 -22.01
C ALA A 103 15.23 46.32 -20.99
N PHE A 104 14.83 47.47 -20.44
CA PHE A 104 15.59 48.14 -19.38
C PHE A 104 15.72 47.27 -18.12
N ARG A 105 14.64 46.62 -17.70
CA ARG A 105 14.69 45.66 -16.58
C ARG A 105 15.62 44.49 -16.85
N ARG A 106 15.63 43.95 -18.08
CA ARG A 106 16.57 42.88 -18.48
C ARG A 106 18.03 43.34 -18.44
N GLU A 107 18.32 44.60 -18.73
CA GLU A 107 19.66 45.16 -18.54
C GLU A 107 20.02 45.29 -17.06
N LEU A 108 19.07 45.70 -16.20
CA LEU A 108 19.29 45.69 -14.75
C LEU A 108 19.54 44.27 -14.22
N MET A 109 18.87 43.25 -14.76
CA MET A 109 19.09 41.84 -14.40
C MET A 109 20.51 41.34 -14.69
N LYS A 110 21.21 41.93 -15.68
CA LYS A 110 22.58 41.57 -16.04
C LYS A 110 23.63 42.22 -15.15
N ARG A 111 23.26 43.21 -14.32
CA ARG A 111 24.22 43.92 -13.49
C ARG A 111 24.79 43.00 -12.42
N PRO A 112 26.09 43.14 -12.07
CA PRO A 112 26.69 42.40 -10.97
C PRO A 112 25.92 42.56 -9.65
N GLU A 113 25.39 43.76 -9.40
CA GLU A 113 24.54 44.06 -8.24
C GLU A 113 23.27 43.18 -8.19
N PHE A 114 22.60 43.00 -9.34
CA PHE A 114 21.44 42.12 -9.44
C PHE A 114 21.84 40.66 -9.21
N ILE A 115 22.87 40.20 -9.91
CA ILE A 115 23.35 38.81 -9.85
C ILE A 115 23.81 38.46 -8.44
N GLN A 116 24.51 39.36 -7.77
CA GLN A 116 24.92 39.17 -6.38
C GLN A 116 23.71 39.01 -5.45
N LYS A 117 22.65 39.79 -5.68
CA LYS A 117 21.49 39.86 -4.80
C LYS A 117 20.48 38.74 -5.03
N PHE A 118 20.24 38.37 -6.29
CA PHE A 118 19.19 37.45 -6.69
C PHE A 118 19.71 36.17 -7.34
N GLY A 119 21.01 36.07 -7.62
CA GLY A 119 21.60 35.03 -8.45
C GLY A 119 21.44 35.32 -9.95
N GLU A 120 22.01 34.45 -10.78
CA GLU A 120 21.82 34.52 -12.24
C GLU A 120 20.39 34.13 -12.58
N VAL A 121 19.55 35.12 -12.87
CA VAL A 121 18.19 34.91 -13.38
C VAL A 121 18.21 35.09 -14.89
N ALA A 122 17.82 34.06 -15.62
CA ALA A 122 17.79 34.13 -17.07
C ALA A 122 16.79 35.21 -17.52
N THR A 123 17.23 36.15 -18.37
CA THR A 123 16.45 37.36 -18.70
C THR A 123 15.06 37.06 -19.28
N GLN A 124 14.87 35.91 -19.94
CA GLN A 124 13.57 35.42 -20.42
C GLN A 124 12.53 35.23 -19.30
N ASN A 125 12.97 35.00 -18.07
CA ASN A 125 12.11 34.82 -16.89
C ASN A 125 11.74 36.14 -16.21
N LEU A 126 11.97 37.29 -16.86
CA LEU A 126 11.62 38.62 -16.33
C LEU A 126 10.19 38.67 -15.76
N GLN A 127 9.20 38.16 -16.49
CA GLN A 127 7.80 38.26 -16.06
C GLN A 127 7.51 37.38 -14.85
N SER A 128 8.03 36.16 -14.81
CA SER A 128 7.92 35.29 -13.63
C SER A 128 8.54 35.94 -12.39
N PHE A 129 9.73 36.54 -12.56
CA PHE A 129 10.41 37.29 -11.49
C PHE A 129 9.56 38.47 -11.01
N ARG A 130 9.01 39.29 -11.92
CA ARG A 130 8.16 40.44 -11.54
C ARG A 130 6.87 39.99 -10.86
N VAL A 131 6.24 38.93 -11.35
CA VAL A 131 5.03 38.37 -10.74
C VAL A 131 5.31 37.91 -9.31
N SER A 132 6.42 37.21 -9.03
CA SER A 132 6.77 36.83 -7.64
C SER A 132 7.05 38.06 -6.77
N ARG A 133 7.62 39.13 -7.34
CA ARG A 133 7.89 40.38 -6.61
C ARG A 133 6.60 41.05 -6.15
N TRP A 134 5.56 41.07 -6.98
CA TRP A 134 4.31 41.77 -6.67
C TRP A 134 3.18 40.86 -6.17
N ARG A 135 2.78 39.84 -6.94
CA ARG A 135 1.59 39.01 -6.68
C ARG A 135 1.67 38.34 -5.32
N ASP A 136 2.78 37.68 -5.03
CA ASP A 136 2.90 36.86 -3.82
C ASP A 136 2.90 37.73 -2.56
N ARG A 137 3.47 38.93 -2.64
CA ARG A 137 3.45 39.93 -1.54
C ARG A 137 2.06 40.52 -1.36
N ILE A 138 1.36 40.83 -2.45
CA ILE A 138 -0.05 41.27 -2.40
C ILE A 138 -0.91 40.20 -1.72
N GLN A 139 -0.82 38.94 -2.16
CA GLN A 139 -1.58 37.82 -1.60
C GLN A 139 -1.27 37.60 -0.12
N ALA A 140 0.00 37.71 0.30
CA ALA A 140 0.38 37.58 1.70
C ALA A 140 -0.20 38.71 2.56
N ILE A 141 -0.14 39.95 2.08
CA ILE A 141 -0.69 41.13 2.78
C ILE A 141 -2.21 40.99 2.92
N ASP A 142 -2.90 40.57 1.87
CA ASP A 142 -4.34 40.38 1.88
C ASP A 142 -4.77 39.23 2.80
N LYS A 143 -4.09 38.08 2.72
CA LYS A 143 -4.35 36.96 3.63
C LYS A 143 -4.16 37.36 5.10
N ALA A 144 -3.10 38.11 5.41
CA ALA A 144 -2.86 38.63 6.76
C ALA A 144 -3.93 39.65 7.19
N SER A 145 -4.38 40.51 6.27
CA SER A 145 -5.46 41.46 6.53
C SER A 145 -6.78 40.74 6.82
N ILE A 146 -7.16 39.76 6.00
CA ILE A 146 -8.39 38.99 6.15
C ILE A 146 -8.40 38.26 7.50
N LEU A 147 -7.29 37.62 7.87
CA LEU A 147 -7.16 36.94 9.17
C LEU A 147 -7.29 37.90 10.36
N LYS A 148 -6.84 39.14 10.21
CA LYS A 148 -6.81 40.13 11.31
C LYS A 148 -8.08 40.96 11.41
N THR A 149 -8.67 41.34 10.28
CA THR A 149 -9.75 42.35 10.22
C THR A 149 -11.02 41.81 9.58
N GLY A 150 -10.99 40.60 9.03
CA GLY A 150 -12.10 40.04 8.23
C GLY A 150 -12.22 40.64 6.83
N HIS A 151 -11.34 41.57 6.45
CA HIS A 151 -11.42 42.32 5.19
C HIS A 151 -10.07 42.33 4.46
N PHE A 152 -10.07 42.42 3.12
CA PHE A 152 -8.84 42.65 2.36
C PHE A 152 -8.19 43.97 2.74
N ALA A 153 -6.88 44.08 2.50
CA ALA A 153 -6.16 45.31 2.83
C ALA A 153 -6.56 46.43 1.87
N HIS A 154 -6.57 47.67 2.39
CA HIS A 154 -6.83 48.84 1.56
C HIS A 154 -5.79 48.91 0.42
N PRO A 155 -6.18 49.10 -0.86
CA PRO A 155 -5.27 48.99 -2.00
C PRO A 155 -4.01 49.87 -1.95
N SER A 156 -4.13 51.11 -1.46
CA SER A 156 -2.95 51.97 -1.27
C SER A 156 -2.00 51.44 -0.19
N ALA A 157 -2.54 50.89 0.89
CA ALA A 157 -1.73 50.29 1.95
C ALA A 157 -1.05 49.00 1.49
N VAL A 158 -1.67 48.23 0.59
CA VAL A 158 -1.03 47.10 -0.09
C VAL A 158 0.15 47.60 -0.91
N TYR A 159 -0.08 48.58 -1.78
CA TYR A 159 0.96 49.14 -2.64
C TYR A 159 2.16 49.69 -1.85
N ASP A 160 1.89 50.50 -0.82
CA ASP A 160 2.93 51.11 0.02
C ASP A 160 3.74 50.05 0.79
N ARG A 161 3.09 49.00 1.29
CA ARG A 161 3.77 47.88 1.97
C ARG A 161 4.61 47.05 1.02
N VAL A 162 4.11 46.75 -0.17
CA VAL A 162 4.91 46.04 -1.18
C VAL A 162 6.12 46.88 -1.56
N LEU A 163 5.94 48.19 -1.78
CA LEU A 163 7.03 49.10 -2.11
C LEU A 163 8.10 49.16 -1.00
N ALA A 164 7.68 49.21 0.27
CA ALA A 164 8.60 49.15 1.41
C ALA A 164 9.35 47.81 1.49
N GLN A 165 8.71 46.71 1.09
CA GLN A 165 9.30 45.37 1.00
C GLN A 165 10.23 45.18 -0.20
N LEU A 166 10.29 46.12 -1.15
CA LEU A 166 11.25 46.07 -2.26
C LEU A 166 12.62 46.62 -1.86
N ILE A 167 12.72 47.44 -0.81
CA ILE A 167 13.96 48.11 -0.38
C ILE A 167 14.92 47.14 0.30
N TYR A 168 16.19 47.13 -0.13
CA TYR A 168 17.23 46.25 0.38
C TYR A 168 18.09 46.87 1.46
N THR A 169 18.35 46.09 2.52
CA THR A 169 19.43 46.31 3.49
C THR A 169 20.39 45.12 3.49
N PRO A 170 21.72 45.31 3.43
CA PRO A 170 22.68 44.20 3.48
C PRO A 170 22.50 43.30 4.70
N THR A 171 22.62 41.97 4.53
CA THR A 171 22.51 40.98 5.62
C THR A 171 23.88 40.52 6.11
N GLU A 172 24.00 40.23 7.41
CA GLU A 172 25.13 39.50 8.00
C GLU A 172 24.89 37.97 8.06
N ALA A 173 23.77 37.50 7.51
CA ALA A 173 23.44 36.09 7.40
C ALA A 173 24.29 35.40 6.33
N ASN A 174 24.68 34.15 6.59
CA ASN A 174 25.38 33.31 5.63
C ASN A 174 24.97 31.84 5.85
N ALA A 175 25.00 31.04 4.80
CA ALA A 175 24.53 29.66 4.83
C ALA A 175 25.41 28.73 4.00
N GLU A 176 25.48 27.46 4.40
CA GLU A 176 26.14 26.37 3.68
C GLU A 176 25.16 25.20 3.54
N ILE A 177 25.06 24.60 2.35
CA ILE A 177 24.22 23.42 2.15
C ILE A 177 25.00 22.20 2.64
N VAL A 178 24.44 21.48 3.59
CA VAL A 178 25.08 20.31 4.21
C VAL A 178 24.68 19.02 3.51
N LYS A 179 23.40 18.88 3.15
CA LYS A 179 22.86 17.63 2.58
C LYS A 179 21.60 17.88 1.77
N VAL A 180 21.43 17.13 0.69
CA VAL A 180 20.17 16.97 -0.05
C VAL A 180 19.78 15.49 -0.02
N SER A 181 18.56 15.17 0.39
CA SER A 181 18.10 13.78 0.59
C SER A 181 16.62 13.58 0.24
N PRO A 182 16.26 12.64 -0.66
CA PRO A 182 17.15 12.01 -1.63
C PRO A 182 17.84 13.06 -2.51
N GLU A 183 18.86 12.67 -3.28
CA GLU A 183 19.46 13.56 -4.29
C GLU A 183 18.38 14.09 -5.26
N LEU A 184 18.62 15.26 -5.87
CA LEU A 184 17.69 15.80 -6.86
C LEU A 184 17.46 14.81 -8.01
N PRO A 185 16.22 14.60 -8.47
CA PRO A 185 15.95 13.69 -9.57
C PRO A 185 16.59 14.18 -10.87
N GLU A 186 17.31 13.32 -11.58
CA GLU A 186 17.84 13.65 -12.91
C GLU A 186 16.72 13.74 -13.97
N LYS A 187 15.59 13.06 -13.73
CA LYS A 187 14.45 12.98 -14.66
C LYS A 187 13.12 12.98 -13.89
N MET A 188 12.09 13.61 -14.46
CA MET A 188 10.72 13.58 -13.96
C MET A 188 9.71 13.45 -15.09
N ALA A 189 8.66 12.66 -14.90
CA ALA A 189 7.51 12.61 -15.79
C ALA A 189 6.67 13.89 -15.68
N LYS A 190 5.99 14.27 -16.78
CA LYS A 190 5.10 15.43 -16.80
C LYS A 190 4.07 15.34 -15.67
N GLY A 191 4.05 16.33 -14.77
CA GLY A 191 3.13 16.40 -13.63
C GLY A 191 3.52 15.53 -12.43
N GLU A 192 4.62 14.77 -12.51
CA GLU A 192 5.14 14.01 -11.37
C GLU A 192 5.56 14.95 -10.23
N SER A 193 5.41 14.48 -8.99
CA SER A 193 5.88 15.18 -7.80
C SER A 193 6.86 14.33 -6.99
N VAL A 194 7.97 14.91 -6.55
CA VAL A 194 8.94 14.29 -5.64
C VAL A 194 9.09 15.11 -4.36
N GLN A 195 9.36 14.44 -3.24
CA GLN A 195 9.72 15.08 -1.97
C GLN A 195 11.24 15.05 -1.79
N ILE A 196 11.84 16.19 -1.48
CA ILE A 196 13.26 16.31 -1.14
C ILE A 196 13.44 17.03 0.20
N ALA A 197 14.52 16.72 0.91
CA ALA A 197 14.93 17.40 2.13
C ALA A 197 16.29 18.08 1.91
N VAL A 198 16.38 19.38 2.20
CA VAL A 198 17.61 20.17 2.08
C VAL A 198 18.03 20.65 3.46
N THR A 199 19.16 20.15 3.95
CA THR A 199 19.76 20.55 5.23
C THR A 199 20.74 21.69 4.99
N VAL A 200 20.54 22.81 5.68
CA VAL A 200 21.36 24.02 5.54
C VAL A 200 21.92 24.41 6.91
N LYS A 201 23.20 24.75 6.97
CA LYS A 201 23.90 25.24 8.16
C LYS A 201 24.02 26.75 8.15
N ASN A 202 23.76 27.38 9.28
CA ASN A 202 24.03 28.80 9.48
C ASN A 202 25.53 29.03 9.69
N THR A 203 26.17 29.72 8.75
CA THR A 203 27.59 30.10 8.80
C THR A 203 27.78 31.61 8.98
N GLY A 204 26.67 32.34 9.14
CA GLY A 204 26.66 33.79 9.37
C GLY A 204 26.99 34.17 10.80
N LYS A 205 26.89 35.48 11.08
CA LYS A 205 27.14 36.03 12.42
C LYS A 205 25.88 36.17 13.27
N THR A 206 24.70 36.10 12.65
CA THR A 206 23.40 36.31 13.27
C THR A 206 22.55 35.04 13.21
N ALA A 207 21.63 34.88 14.16
CA ALA A 207 20.65 33.81 14.13
C ALA A 207 19.62 34.04 13.01
N TRP A 208 19.17 32.97 12.36
CA TRP A 208 17.99 33.02 11.51
C TRP A 208 16.76 32.85 12.39
N GLU A 209 15.89 33.86 12.44
CA GLU A 209 14.69 33.82 13.29
C GLU A 209 13.52 34.42 12.50
N ASN A 210 12.39 33.70 12.46
CA ASN A 210 11.14 34.20 11.91
C ASN A 210 10.14 34.47 13.03
N LYS A 211 9.54 35.67 13.03
CA LYS A 211 8.41 36.02 13.89
C LYS A 211 7.18 36.32 13.04
N ALA A 212 6.00 36.04 13.59
CA ALA A 212 4.71 36.21 12.90
C ALA A 212 4.49 37.62 12.30
N ASN A 213 5.13 38.66 12.84
CA ASN A 213 4.99 40.06 12.38
C ASN A 213 6.26 40.64 11.71
N GLN A 214 7.27 39.81 11.43
CA GLN A 214 8.51 40.29 10.80
C GLN A 214 8.42 40.19 9.26
N PRO A 215 8.67 41.28 8.53
CA PRO A 215 8.64 41.26 7.06
C PRO A 215 9.86 40.54 6.45
N ALA A 216 11.00 40.51 7.16
CA ALA A 216 12.25 39.95 6.66
C ALA A 216 12.46 38.48 7.07
N ARG A 217 11.55 37.60 6.62
CA ARG A 217 11.53 36.16 6.92
C ARG A 217 12.66 35.40 6.21
N PHE A 218 13.31 34.47 6.92
CA PHE A 218 14.26 33.51 6.39
C PHE A 218 13.54 32.31 5.75
N ALA A 219 13.98 31.91 4.56
CA ALA A 219 13.43 30.79 3.81
C ALA A 219 14.50 30.15 2.93
N LEU A 220 14.27 28.91 2.51
CA LEU A 220 14.95 28.30 1.37
C LEU A 220 14.10 28.54 0.11
N ALA A 221 14.69 29.08 -0.95
CA ALA A 221 13.96 29.45 -2.16
C ALA A 221 14.66 28.95 -3.43
N SER A 222 13.87 28.81 -4.50
CA SER A 222 14.43 28.68 -5.84
C SER A 222 15.13 29.98 -6.24
N VAL A 223 16.31 29.87 -6.85
CA VAL A 223 17.08 31.06 -7.25
C VAL A 223 16.27 31.84 -8.29
N GLY A 224 16.06 33.14 -8.04
CA GLY A 224 15.24 33.99 -8.89
C GLY A 224 13.72 33.77 -8.78
N ASP A 225 13.25 33.11 -7.71
CA ASP A 225 11.84 32.70 -7.55
C ASP A 225 11.33 31.85 -8.72
N ASP A 226 12.19 30.97 -9.25
CA ASP A 226 11.83 30.07 -10.35
C ASP A 226 10.68 29.14 -9.94
N THR A 227 9.53 29.29 -10.59
CA THR A 227 8.31 28.50 -10.36
C THR A 227 8.26 27.21 -11.18
N THR A 228 9.29 26.91 -11.98
CA THR A 228 9.28 25.81 -12.95
C THR A 228 8.84 24.48 -12.31
N PHE A 229 9.32 24.17 -11.11
CA PHE A 229 8.97 22.93 -10.41
C PHE A 229 7.85 23.08 -9.36
N GLY A 230 6.95 24.06 -9.52
CA GLY A 230 5.78 24.25 -8.64
C GLY A 230 6.12 24.64 -7.20
N PHE A 231 7.39 24.91 -6.92
CA PHE A 231 7.94 25.32 -5.64
C PHE A 231 8.67 26.64 -5.80
N THR A 232 8.44 27.59 -4.90
CA THR A 232 9.18 28.85 -4.87
C THR A 232 9.90 29.06 -3.55
N ARG A 233 9.24 28.78 -2.41
CA ARG A 233 9.75 29.11 -1.07
C ARG A 233 9.32 28.07 -0.03
N ALA A 234 10.23 27.76 0.90
CA ALA A 234 9.96 27.05 2.14
C ALA A 234 10.44 27.92 3.30
N ASP A 235 9.49 28.56 3.98
CA ASP A 235 9.79 29.42 5.12
C ASP A 235 10.35 28.61 6.28
N LEU A 236 11.32 29.19 6.98
CA LEU A 236 11.62 28.76 8.35
C LEU A 236 10.34 28.99 9.18
N PRO A 237 9.84 28.00 9.94
CA PRO A 237 8.62 28.17 10.71
C PRO A 237 8.72 29.33 11.71
N ASP A 238 7.58 29.91 12.06
CA ASP A 238 7.54 30.95 13.09
C ASP A 238 8.09 30.42 14.42
N ASP A 239 8.82 31.29 15.13
CA ASP A 239 9.45 31.03 16.43
C ASP A 239 10.54 29.93 16.40
N VAL A 240 10.95 29.47 15.22
CA VAL A 240 12.17 28.67 15.05
C VAL A 240 13.36 29.60 14.88
N SER A 241 14.39 29.39 15.70
CA SER A 241 15.66 30.11 15.63
C SER A 241 16.82 29.16 15.32
N VAL A 242 17.59 29.45 14.27
CA VAL A 242 18.78 28.70 13.88
C VAL A 242 20.01 29.55 14.19
N LEU A 243 20.70 29.23 15.28
CA LEU A 243 21.88 29.97 15.73
C LEU A 243 23.08 29.73 14.80
N PRO A 244 24.09 30.62 14.78
CA PRO A 244 25.34 30.38 14.08
C PRO A 244 25.94 29.01 14.44
N GLY A 245 26.29 28.23 13.42
CA GLY A 245 26.80 26.86 13.53
C GLY A 245 25.75 25.76 13.52
N GLN A 246 24.46 26.06 13.74
CA GLN A 246 23.38 25.08 13.70
C GLN A 246 22.85 24.83 12.28
N SER A 247 22.20 23.68 12.09
CA SER A 247 21.58 23.29 10.83
C SER A 247 20.07 23.15 10.96
N TYR A 248 19.36 23.37 9.86
CA TYR A 248 17.94 23.15 9.74
C TYR A 248 17.61 22.44 8.42
N THR A 249 16.59 21.58 8.43
CA THR A 249 16.19 20.79 7.26
C THR A 249 14.85 21.27 6.72
N PHE A 250 14.87 21.74 5.47
CA PHE A 250 13.69 22.13 4.73
C PHE A 250 13.15 20.95 3.92
N HIS A 251 11.85 20.69 4.01
CA HIS A 251 11.18 19.66 3.21
C HIS A 251 10.41 20.31 2.05
N LEU A 252 10.75 19.94 0.82
CA LEU A 252 10.26 20.56 -0.40
C LEU A 252 9.54 19.53 -1.27
N LYS A 253 8.41 19.92 -1.88
CA LYS A 253 7.73 19.15 -2.92
C LYS A 253 8.01 19.78 -4.28
N LEU A 254 8.77 19.10 -5.13
CA LEU A 254 9.03 19.52 -6.51
C LEU A 254 8.02 18.85 -7.44
N THR A 255 7.35 19.61 -8.30
CA THR A 255 6.36 19.11 -9.26
C THR A 255 6.77 19.48 -10.68
N ALA A 256 6.91 18.50 -11.58
CA ALA A 256 7.39 18.75 -12.93
C ALA A 256 6.43 19.67 -13.71
N PRO A 257 6.96 20.70 -14.42
CA PRO A 257 6.15 21.62 -15.21
C PRO A 257 5.41 20.91 -16.35
N PRO A 258 4.26 21.45 -16.80
CA PRO A 258 3.65 21.01 -18.03
C PRO A 258 4.55 21.37 -19.22
N VAL A 259 4.92 20.37 -20.01
CA VAL A 259 5.72 20.54 -21.23
C VAL A 259 4.83 20.30 -22.47
N ARG A 260 4.98 21.13 -23.52
CA ARG A 260 4.17 21.07 -24.76
C ARG A 260 4.79 20.07 -25.74
N TRP A 261 4.01 19.06 -26.13
CA TRP A 261 4.41 18.02 -27.09
C TRP A 261 4.95 18.59 -28.40
N ALA A 262 6.22 18.31 -28.70
CA ALA A 262 6.92 18.72 -29.92
C ALA A 262 6.89 17.65 -31.02
N GLY A 263 5.70 17.20 -31.44
CA GLY A 263 5.54 16.37 -32.65
C GLY A 263 5.96 14.90 -32.53
N LYS A 264 5.51 14.10 -33.51
CA LYS A 264 5.26 12.65 -33.38
C LYS A 264 6.47 11.70 -33.26
N ASP A 265 7.71 12.12 -33.51
CA ASP A 265 8.79 11.14 -33.76
C ASP A 265 10.13 11.37 -33.02
N LYS A 266 10.16 12.12 -31.91
CA LYS A 266 11.37 12.18 -31.06
C LYS A 266 11.02 12.20 -29.58
N SER A 267 11.48 11.19 -28.84
CA SER A 267 11.57 11.22 -27.37
C SER A 267 12.45 12.40 -26.96
N THR A 268 11.82 13.54 -26.68
CA THR A 268 12.54 14.76 -26.29
C THR A 268 12.25 15.00 -24.81
N ALA A 269 13.26 14.76 -23.96
CA ALA A 269 13.24 15.30 -22.61
C ALA A 269 13.58 16.79 -22.71
N THR A 270 12.84 17.65 -22.02
CA THR A 270 13.22 19.05 -21.86
C THR A 270 14.02 19.18 -20.58
N LEU A 271 15.27 19.62 -20.70
CA LEU A 271 16.13 19.89 -19.56
C LEU A 271 15.77 21.24 -18.94
N PHE A 272 15.42 21.23 -17.66
CA PHE A 272 15.20 22.42 -16.88
C PHE A 272 16.35 22.59 -15.88
N PRO A 273 17.13 23.69 -15.96
CA PRO A 273 18.07 24.02 -14.90
C PRO A 273 17.30 24.29 -13.60
N TYR A 274 17.82 23.83 -12.47
CA TYR A 274 17.18 24.03 -11.18
C TYR A 274 18.20 24.34 -10.09
N ASN A 275 17.98 25.41 -9.32
CA ASN A 275 18.93 25.88 -8.32
C ASN A 275 18.18 26.42 -7.08
N LEU A 276 18.77 26.25 -5.90
CA LEU A 276 18.22 26.67 -4.62
C LEU A 276 19.23 27.54 -3.85
N LYS A 277 18.74 28.49 -3.04
CA LYS A 277 19.56 29.30 -2.12
C LYS A 277 18.72 29.82 -0.96
N MET A 278 19.37 30.07 0.19
CA MET A 278 18.73 30.75 1.31
C MET A 278 18.41 32.20 0.95
N ILE A 279 17.24 32.67 1.37
CA ILE A 279 16.79 34.05 1.20
C ILE A 279 16.32 34.61 2.53
N GLN A 280 16.55 35.90 2.74
CA GLN A 280 15.86 36.69 3.73
C GLN A 280 14.93 37.65 2.98
N GLU A 281 13.62 37.55 3.21
CA GLU A 281 12.60 38.35 2.52
C GLU A 281 12.91 39.84 2.60
N SER A 282 12.65 40.55 1.49
CA SER A 282 12.97 41.99 1.32
C SER A 282 14.45 42.36 1.43
N VAL A 283 15.27 41.45 1.92
CA VAL A 283 16.71 41.54 1.97
C VAL A 283 17.25 40.87 0.70
N GLY A 284 17.63 39.61 0.71
CA GLY A 284 18.11 38.98 -0.52
C GLY A 284 18.66 37.59 -0.28
N ASN A 285 19.21 37.01 -1.34
CA ASN A 285 19.82 35.69 -1.27
C ASN A 285 21.15 35.77 -0.52
N PHE A 286 21.41 34.81 0.36
CA PHE A 286 22.65 34.70 1.10
C PHE A 286 23.12 33.24 1.18
N GLY A 287 24.40 33.03 1.48
CA GLY A 287 24.96 31.69 1.52
C GLY A 287 25.25 31.03 0.18
N GLU A 288 25.53 29.75 0.27
CA GLU A 288 25.82 28.85 -0.83
C GLU A 288 24.57 28.60 -1.70
N THR A 289 24.76 28.39 -3.01
CA THR A 289 23.73 27.87 -3.92
C THR A 289 23.84 26.35 -4.04
N LEU A 290 22.75 25.70 -4.45
CA LEU A 290 22.81 24.28 -4.81
C LEU A 290 23.78 24.01 -5.97
N ALA A 291 23.90 24.94 -6.92
CA ALA A 291 24.87 24.83 -8.01
C ALA A 291 26.32 24.87 -7.54
N SER A 292 26.66 25.72 -6.58
CA SER A 292 28.01 25.76 -5.99
C SER A 292 28.29 24.52 -5.14
N HIS A 293 27.28 24.02 -4.42
CA HIS A 293 27.38 22.77 -3.66
C HIS A 293 27.64 21.56 -4.55
N ALA A 294 26.90 21.46 -5.67
CA ALA A 294 27.02 20.36 -6.63
C ALA A 294 28.16 20.55 -7.66
N GLY A 295 28.86 21.69 -7.66
CA GLY A 295 29.89 22.04 -8.63
C GLY A 295 29.38 22.27 -10.08
N LYS A 296 28.07 22.21 -10.31
CA LYS A 296 27.38 22.45 -11.59
C LYS A 296 25.93 22.85 -11.30
N ILE A 297 25.29 23.58 -12.22
CA ILE A 297 23.85 23.83 -12.14
C ILE A 297 23.11 22.50 -12.37
N PRO A 298 22.33 21.99 -11.39
CA PRO A 298 21.52 20.79 -11.59
C PRO A 298 20.56 20.96 -12.76
N GLN A 299 20.39 19.92 -13.56
CA GLN A 299 19.42 19.89 -14.65
C GLN A 299 18.48 18.71 -14.43
N ILE A 300 17.18 18.99 -14.45
CA ILE A 300 16.11 17.99 -14.32
C ILE A 300 15.47 17.81 -15.69
N ALA A 301 15.51 16.60 -16.23
CA ALA A 301 14.92 16.30 -17.52
C ALA A 301 13.42 15.96 -17.37
N VAL A 302 12.54 16.81 -17.88
CA VAL A 302 11.10 16.54 -17.92
C VAL A 302 10.77 15.84 -19.22
N ILE A 303 10.35 14.58 -19.11
CA ILE A 303 10.09 13.72 -20.28
C ILE A 303 8.69 13.96 -20.83
N HIS A 304 8.61 14.19 -22.15
CA HIS A 304 7.33 14.44 -22.83
C HIS A 304 6.45 13.20 -22.95
N VAL A 305 7.05 12.03 -23.12
CA VAL A 305 6.49 10.70 -22.82
C VAL A 305 7.69 9.76 -22.66
N ALA A 306 7.88 9.19 -21.48
CA ALA A 306 8.46 7.86 -21.36
C ALA A 306 7.65 7.16 -20.27
N GLN A 307 6.93 6.11 -20.65
CA GLN A 307 6.54 5.13 -19.65
C GLN A 307 7.81 4.63 -18.94
N PRO A 308 7.74 4.17 -17.68
CA PRO A 308 8.77 3.27 -17.15
C PRO A 308 9.01 2.15 -18.18
N PRO A 309 10.20 1.50 -18.23
CA PRO A 309 10.47 0.44 -19.21
C PRO A 309 9.24 -0.45 -19.27
N PRO A 310 8.62 -0.67 -20.47
CA PRO A 310 7.24 -1.14 -20.55
C PRO A 310 7.09 -2.26 -19.55
N GLU A 311 6.26 -2.03 -18.52
CA GLU A 311 5.84 -3.13 -17.65
C GLU A 311 5.43 -4.23 -18.61
N SER A 312 6.02 -5.40 -18.43
CA SER A 312 5.71 -6.54 -19.29
C SER A 312 4.20 -6.58 -19.44
N VAL A 313 3.70 -6.54 -20.68
CA VAL A 313 2.25 -6.60 -21.01
C VAL A 313 1.56 -7.70 -20.18
N TYR A 314 2.34 -8.71 -19.82
CA TYR A 314 1.99 -9.79 -18.90
C TYR A 314 2.77 -9.65 -17.59
N ASN A 315 2.09 -9.46 -16.46
CA ASN A 315 2.70 -9.49 -15.13
C ASN A 315 1.74 -10.22 -14.18
N SER A 316 2.25 -10.93 -13.17
CA SER A 316 1.42 -11.70 -12.24
C SER A 316 1.92 -11.57 -10.81
N THR A 317 0.99 -11.63 -9.85
CA THR A 317 1.29 -11.74 -8.42
C THR A 317 0.90 -13.14 -7.96
N PHE A 318 1.77 -13.81 -7.20
CA PHE A 318 1.47 -15.12 -6.63
C PHE A 318 0.62 -14.93 -5.36
N ILE A 319 -0.43 -15.74 -5.22
CA ILE A 319 -1.40 -15.63 -4.11
C ILE A 319 -1.30 -16.83 -3.17
N SER A 320 -1.39 -18.06 -3.69
CA SER A 320 -1.35 -19.27 -2.87
C SER A 320 -0.94 -20.51 -3.66
N GLN A 321 -0.44 -21.52 -2.95
CA GLN A 321 -0.22 -22.85 -3.51
C GLN A 321 -0.67 -23.93 -2.54
N ILE A 322 -1.36 -24.94 -3.08
CA ILE A 322 -1.80 -26.11 -2.31
C ILE A 322 -1.41 -27.36 -3.09
N LEU A 323 -0.74 -28.27 -2.40
CA LEU A 323 -0.36 -29.56 -2.92
C LEU A 323 -1.14 -30.63 -2.17
N GLN A 324 -1.85 -31.50 -2.90
CA GLN A 324 -2.61 -32.58 -2.30
C GLN A 324 -1.72 -33.49 -1.44
N GLY A 325 -2.13 -33.67 -0.17
CA GLY A 325 -1.40 -34.51 0.79
C GLY A 325 -0.20 -33.83 1.45
N ASP A 326 -0.02 -32.51 1.26
CA ASP A 326 1.02 -31.68 1.89
C ASP A 326 2.42 -32.33 1.89
N PRO A 327 2.95 -32.66 0.70
CA PRO A 327 4.20 -33.42 0.57
C PRO A 327 5.43 -32.70 1.11
N GLN A 328 5.36 -31.40 1.41
CA GLN A 328 6.40 -30.68 2.14
C GLN A 328 6.54 -31.17 3.59
N ILE A 329 5.44 -31.62 4.20
CA ILE A 329 5.40 -32.10 5.59
C ILE A 329 5.67 -33.61 5.63
N HIS A 330 5.00 -34.37 4.75
CA HIS A 330 4.97 -35.83 4.84
C HIS A 330 5.90 -36.55 3.85
N GLY A 331 6.53 -35.81 2.94
CA GLY A 331 7.22 -36.38 1.79
C GLY A 331 6.27 -37.02 0.79
N ILE A 332 6.82 -37.55 -0.30
CA ILE A 332 6.05 -38.21 -1.36
C ILE A 332 6.75 -39.47 -1.86
N ARG A 333 5.98 -40.51 -2.21
CA ARG A 333 6.57 -41.75 -2.74
C ARG A 333 7.11 -41.56 -4.16
N PRO A 334 8.19 -42.26 -4.53
CA PRO A 334 8.70 -42.27 -5.89
C PRO A 334 7.60 -42.62 -6.91
N GLY A 335 7.44 -41.79 -7.94
CA GLY A 335 6.44 -41.98 -9.00
C GLY A 335 4.99 -41.74 -8.60
N ALA A 336 4.70 -41.31 -7.37
CA ALA A 336 3.34 -40.96 -6.96
C ALA A 336 2.82 -39.74 -7.72
N LYS A 337 1.51 -39.72 -8.01
CA LYS A 337 0.83 -38.58 -8.62
C LYS A 337 0.05 -37.80 -7.57
N PHE A 338 -0.02 -36.48 -7.73
CA PHE A 338 -0.72 -35.59 -6.83
C PHE A 338 -1.25 -34.36 -7.57
N VAL A 339 -2.35 -33.79 -7.08
CA VAL A 339 -2.94 -32.55 -7.59
C VAL A 339 -2.24 -31.35 -6.96
N VAL A 340 -2.01 -30.31 -7.76
CA VAL A 340 -1.54 -29.00 -7.32
C VAL A 340 -2.51 -27.91 -7.75
N ASN A 341 -2.73 -26.94 -6.88
CA ASN A 341 -3.52 -25.74 -7.16
C ASN A 341 -2.64 -24.52 -6.91
N LEU A 342 -2.39 -23.73 -7.94
CA LEU A 342 -1.51 -22.57 -7.87
C LEU A 342 -2.30 -21.33 -8.26
N THR A 343 -2.44 -20.37 -7.34
CA THR A 343 -3.27 -19.18 -7.51
C THR A 343 -2.42 -17.96 -7.82
N PHE A 344 -2.77 -17.23 -8.88
CA PHE A 344 -2.10 -16.01 -9.32
C PHE A 344 -3.12 -14.90 -9.65
N LYS A 345 -2.78 -13.63 -9.37
CA LYS A 345 -3.52 -12.43 -9.81
C LYS A 345 -2.91 -11.89 -11.10
N ASN A 346 -3.73 -11.53 -12.08
CA ASN A 346 -3.29 -10.83 -13.28
C ASN A 346 -2.97 -9.37 -12.98
N ALA A 347 -1.68 -9.10 -12.84
CA ALA A 347 -1.12 -7.79 -12.49
C ALA A 347 -0.50 -7.07 -13.71
N GLY A 348 -0.76 -7.54 -14.93
CA GLY A 348 -0.28 -6.92 -16.17
C GLY A 348 -0.94 -5.57 -16.44
N SER A 349 -0.38 -4.70 -17.28
CA SER A 349 -0.93 -3.36 -17.51
C SER A 349 -2.05 -3.27 -18.56
N SER A 350 -2.46 -4.41 -19.13
CA SER A 350 -3.42 -4.46 -20.25
C SER A 350 -4.80 -4.95 -19.82
N THR A 351 -5.82 -4.10 -19.95
CA THR A 351 -7.23 -4.46 -19.75
C THR A 351 -7.84 -5.24 -20.92
N THR A 352 -7.11 -5.35 -22.05
CA THR A 352 -7.58 -6.04 -23.27
C THR A 352 -6.90 -7.39 -23.50
N GLU A 353 -5.77 -7.66 -22.82
CA GLU A 353 -5.02 -8.90 -22.95
C GLU A 353 -5.21 -9.84 -21.75
N ALA A 354 -6.44 -10.32 -21.58
CA ALA A 354 -6.75 -11.36 -20.60
C ALA A 354 -5.93 -12.64 -20.86
N TRP A 355 -5.48 -13.31 -19.80
CA TRP A 355 -4.80 -14.60 -19.95
C TRP A 355 -5.79 -15.68 -20.35
N SER A 356 -5.43 -16.48 -21.34
CA SER A 356 -6.20 -17.66 -21.72
C SER A 356 -5.28 -18.70 -22.33
N LYS A 357 -5.69 -19.97 -22.27
CA LYS A 357 -4.94 -21.04 -22.93
C LYS A 357 -4.85 -20.82 -24.45
N SER A 358 -5.91 -20.31 -25.07
CA SER A 358 -5.96 -19.99 -26.51
C SER A 358 -4.93 -18.94 -26.94
N LYS A 359 -4.48 -18.09 -26.01
CA LYS A 359 -3.40 -17.11 -26.21
C LYS A 359 -2.01 -17.63 -25.80
N GLY A 360 -1.90 -18.90 -25.41
CA GLY A 360 -0.64 -19.57 -25.11
C GLY A 360 -0.13 -19.41 -23.66
N PHE A 361 -0.98 -18.98 -22.72
CA PHE A 361 -0.60 -18.86 -21.31
C PHE A 361 -0.61 -20.22 -20.59
N SER A 362 0.40 -20.43 -19.74
CA SER A 362 0.55 -21.63 -18.90
C SER A 362 1.47 -21.33 -17.70
N LEU A 363 1.56 -22.24 -16.75
CA LEU A 363 2.64 -22.28 -15.77
C LEU A 363 3.84 -23.04 -16.32
N GLY A 364 5.04 -22.57 -16.02
CA GLY A 364 6.29 -23.28 -16.25
C GLY A 364 7.03 -23.57 -14.94
N SER A 365 7.75 -24.68 -14.90
CA SER A 365 8.57 -25.08 -13.75
C SER A 365 9.80 -24.20 -13.58
N GLU A 366 10.15 -23.88 -12.33
CA GLU A 366 11.31 -23.09 -11.93
C GLU A 366 12.16 -23.84 -10.89
N ASN A 367 13.36 -23.35 -10.64
CA ASN A 367 14.33 -23.90 -9.68
C ASN A 367 14.59 -25.42 -9.81
N ALA A 368 15.16 -25.93 -10.91
CA ALA A 368 15.77 -25.23 -12.04
C ALA A 368 14.77 -24.83 -13.14
N LYS A 369 15.06 -23.77 -13.90
CA LYS A 369 14.13 -23.28 -14.92
C LYS A 369 13.83 -24.33 -16.00
N ASP A 370 12.54 -24.49 -16.31
CA ASP A 370 12.00 -25.38 -17.34
C ASP A 370 12.32 -26.87 -17.17
N ASN A 371 12.44 -27.33 -15.92
CA ASN A 371 12.77 -28.72 -15.59
C ASN A 371 11.55 -29.66 -15.64
N ARG A 372 11.79 -30.98 -15.72
CA ARG A 372 10.74 -32.03 -15.67
C ARG A 372 10.82 -32.92 -14.43
N THR A 373 11.36 -32.40 -13.33
CA THR A 373 11.52 -33.12 -12.06
C THR A 373 10.18 -33.73 -11.62
N TRP A 374 9.10 -32.95 -11.74
CA TRP A 374 7.75 -33.35 -11.36
C TRP A 374 6.94 -33.98 -12.52
N GLY A 375 7.63 -34.64 -13.45
CA GLY A 375 7.08 -35.32 -14.64
C GLY A 375 6.74 -34.38 -15.80
N ASN A 376 6.11 -33.24 -15.51
CA ASN A 376 5.78 -32.20 -16.48
C ASN A 376 6.50 -30.89 -16.16
N ASN A 377 6.85 -30.13 -17.20
CA ASN A 377 7.39 -28.77 -17.08
C ASN A 377 6.33 -27.68 -17.31
N ARG A 378 5.08 -28.06 -17.68
CA ARG A 378 3.99 -27.12 -17.97
C ARG A 378 2.70 -27.56 -17.30
N ILE A 379 1.94 -26.59 -16.80
CA ILE A 379 0.54 -26.75 -16.40
C ILE A 379 -0.27 -25.73 -17.19
N ALA A 380 -1.12 -26.19 -18.10
CA ALA A 380 -1.92 -25.32 -18.95
C ALA A 380 -3.10 -24.72 -18.18
N LEU A 381 -3.54 -23.52 -18.59
CA LEU A 381 -4.87 -23.02 -18.19
C LEU A 381 -5.95 -23.89 -18.83
N ASP A 382 -7.12 -23.96 -18.20
CA ASP A 382 -8.30 -24.57 -18.79
C ASP A 382 -8.79 -23.77 -20.01
N ASP A 383 -9.39 -24.46 -21.00
CA ASP A 383 -9.77 -23.87 -22.30
C ASP A 383 -10.77 -22.70 -22.18
N ALA A 384 -11.59 -22.70 -21.14
CA ALA A 384 -12.60 -21.66 -20.90
C ALA A 384 -12.14 -20.55 -19.96
N VAL A 385 -10.96 -20.69 -19.34
CA VAL A 385 -10.45 -19.70 -18.41
C VAL A 385 -9.94 -18.50 -19.21
N VAL A 386 -10.59 -17.37 -18.95
CA VAL A 386 -10.15 -16.04 -19.38
C VAL A 386 -9.93 -15.25 -18.10
N VAL A 387 -8.72 -14.73 -17.91
CA VAL A 387 -8.33 -14.00 -16.69
C VAL A 387 -8.09 -12.54 -17.06
N PRO A 388 -9.12 -11.68 -16.96
CA PRO A 388 -8.97 -10.24 -17.14
C PRO A 388 -7.91 -9.63 -16.21
N TYR A 389 -7.56 -8.38 -16.50
CA TYR A 389 -6.75 -7.58 -15.59
C TYR A 389 -7.39 -7.49 -14.20
N GLY A 390 -6.58 -7.62 -13.14
CA GLY A 390 -7.01 -7.55 -11.76
C GLY A 390 -7.63 -8.85 -11.22
N GLU A 391 -7.98 -9.79 -12.09
CA GLU A 391 -8.64 -11.04 -11.69
C GLU A 391 -7.63 -12.09 -11.24
N THR A 392 -8.05 -12.96 -10.32
CA THR A 392 -7.27 -14.12 -9.86
C THR A 392 -7.66 -15.39 -10.58
N VAL A 393 -6.69 -16.27 -10.81
CA VAL A 393 -6.90 -17.60 -11.36
C VAL A 393 -6.18 -18.64 -10.51
N THR A 394 -6.88 -19.72 -10.16
CA THR A 394 -6.27 -20.94 -9.64
C THR A 394 -6.05 -21.91 -10.80
N ILE A 395 -4.80 -22.19 -11.10
CA ILE A 395 -4.37 -23.11 -12.15
C ILE A 395 -4.11 -24.47 -11.48
N GLN A 396 -4.87 -25.48 -11.90
CA GLN A 396 -4.76 -26.84 -11.39
C GLN A 396 -3.91 -27.71 -12.31
N GLY A 397 -3.09 -28.59 -11.74
CA GLY A 397 -2.33 -29.60 -12.49
C GLY A 397 -2.19 -30.92 -11.73
N VAL A 398 -2.00 -32.01 -12.48
CA VAL A 398 -1.58 -33.31 -11.92
C VAL A 398 -0.10 -33.51 -12.24
N LEU A 399 0.72 -33.67 -11.21
CA LEU A 399 2.16 -33.85 -11.31
C LEU A 399 2.59 -35.22 -10.81
N THR A 400 3.80 -35.65 -11.16
CA THR A 400 4.35 -36.96 -10.80
C THR A 400 5.70 -36.80 -10.11
N ALA A 401 5.86 -37.37 -8.91
CA ALA A 401 7.12 -37.34 -8.19
C ALA A 401 8.25 -38.05 -8.97
N PRO A 402 9.51 -37.59 -8.83
CA PRO A 402 10.69 -38.32 -9.31
C PRO A 402 10.69 -39.80 -8.90
N LEU A 403 11.31 -40.65 -9.71
CA LEU A 403 11.52 -42.07 -9.37
C LEU A 403 12.71 -42.29 -8.44
N GLU A 404 13.62 -41.32 -8.37
CA GLU A 404 14.79 -41.36 -7.50
C GLU A 404 14.48 -40.70 -6.15
N GLU A 405 15.00 -41.30 -5.09
CA GLU A 405 14.91 -40.75 -3.74
C GLU A 405 15.78 -39.51 -3.59
N GLY A 406 15.31 -38.52 -2.86
CA GLY A 406 16.04 -37.27 -2.67
C GLY A 406 15.14 -36.12 -2.27
N THR A 407 15.74 -34.94 -2.05
CA THR A 407 14.99 -33.71 -1.81
C THR A 407 15.03 -32.83 -3.05
N TYR A 408 13.86 -32.42 -3.53
CA TYR A 408 13.68 -31.70 -4.78
C TYR A 408 12.95 -30.39 -4.55
N ASN A 409 13.35 -29.34 -5.28
CA ASN A 409 12.66 -28.06 -5.25
C ASN A 409 11.36 -28.10 -6.08
N PHE A 410 10.35 -27.41 -5.58
CA PHE A 410 9.07 -27.22 -6.23
C PHE A 410 8.78 -25.72 -6.33
N GLN A 411 8.83 -25.18 -7.55
CA GLN A 411 8.52 -23.78 -7.82
C GLN A 411 7.99 -23.61 -9.24
N TRP A 412 7.07 -22.67 -9.44
CA TRP A 412 6.42 -22.41 -10.73
C TRP A 412 6.28 -20.91 -11.01
N GLN A 413 6.17 -20.53 -12.29
CA GLN A 413 5.97 -19.14 -12.72
C GLN A 413 5.12 -19.09 -13.99
N LEU A 414 4.38 -18.01 -14.23
CA LEU A 414 3.61 -17.85 -15.47
C LEU A 414 4.53 -17.70 -16.70
N LEU A 415 4.06 -18.28 -17.80
CA LEU A 415 4.69 -18.29 -19.11
C LEU A 415 3.65 -17.96 -20.17
N GLY A 416 3.94 -16.97 -21.01
CA GLY A 416 3.20 -16.64 -22.23
C GLY A 416 4.19 -16.59 -23.41
N ALA A 417 4.35 -15.44 -24.04
CA ALA A 417 5.42 -15.21 -25.02
C ALA A 417 6.84 -15.28 -24.40
N GLY A 418 6.93 -15.10 -23.08
CA GLY A 418 8.11 -15.24 -22.25
C GLY A 418 7.70 -15.48 -20.80
N TRP A 419 8.68 -15.71 -19.92
CA TRP A 419 8.43 -15.88 -18.48
C TRP A 419 8.11 -14.54 -17.83
N PHE A 420 7.09 -14.46 -16.99
CA PHE A 420 6.66 -13.20 -16.39
C PHE A 420 6.06 -13.37 -14.99
N GLY A 421 5.98 -12.26 -14.26
CA GLY A 421 5.37 -12.17 -12.94
C GLY A 421 6.12 -12.89 -11.83
N GLN A 422 5.51 -12.95 -10.66
CA GLN A 422 6.10 -13.55 -9.47
C GLN A 422 6.19 -15.08 -9.60
N LYS A 423 7.25 -15.67 -9.03
CA LYS A 423 7.35 -17.11 -8.86
C LYS A 423 6.51 -17.54 -7.66
N SER A 424 5.99 -18.77 -7.69
CA SER A 424 5.40 -19.39 -6.51
C SER A 424 6.42 -19.53 -5.38
N GLU A 425 5.96 -19.87 -4.18
CA GLU A 425 6.86 -20.28 -3.11
C GLU A 425 7.71 -21.47 -3.56
N ASN A 426 8.98 -21.47 -3.13
CA ASN A 426 9.87 -22.59 -3.38
C ASN A 426 9.76 -23.58 -2.22
N LEU A 427 9.12 -24.72 -2.44
CA LEU A 427 9.05 -25.79 -1.44
C LEU A 427 10.17 -26.80 -1.68
N SER A 428 10.77 -27.29 -0.59
CA SER A 428 11.67 -28.44 -0.62
C SER A 428 10.88 -29.69 -0.25
N ILE A 429 10.69 -30.59 -1.21
CA ILE A 429 9.87 -31.81 -1.05
C ILE A 429 10.77 -33.03 -1.06
N THR A 430 10.65 -33.87 -0.03
CA THR A 430 11.40 -35.12 0.09
C THR A 430 10.65 -36.26 -0.61
N VAL A 431 11.31 -36.92 -1.56
CA VAL A 431 10.86 -38.13 -2.23
C VAL A 431 11.45 -39.34 -1.50
N SER A 432 10.60 -40.18 -0.90
CA SER A 432 11.00 -41.33 -0.09
C SER A 432 10.00 -42.49 -0.22
N PRO A 433 10.44 -43.75 -0.36
CA PRO A 433 9.54 -44.92 -0.42
C PRO A 433 8.78 -45.13 0.90
N THR A 434 9.25 -44.54 2.00
CA THR A 434 8.61 -44.60 3.31
C THR A 434 7.52 -43.55 3.52
N ALA A 435 7.39 -42.57 2.61
CA ALA A 435 6.36 -41.54 2.70
C ALA A 435 4.93 -42.13 2.64
N PRO A 436 3.91 -41.42 3.13
CA PRO A 436 2.51 -41.86 3.02
C PRO A 436 2.07 -42.00 1.56
N VAL A 437 1.09 -42.88 1.32
CA VAL A 437 0.44 -42.95 0.00
C VAL A 437 -0.48 -41.74 -0.14
N ILE A 438 -0.24 -40.92 -1.16
CA ILE A 438 -1.15 -39.85 -1.53
C ILE A 438 -2.29 -40.45 -2.35
N GLU A 439 -3.50 -40.28 -1.85
CA GLU A 439 -4.74 -40.65 -2.51
C GLU A 439 -5.11 -39.56 -3.53
N LEU A 440 -5.14 -39.89 -4.82
CA LEU A 440 -5.45 -38.95 -5.89
C LEU A 440 -6.97 -38.83 -6.05
N THR A 441 -7.50 -37.62 -5.88
CA THR A 441 -8.91 -37.30 -6.10
C THR A 441 -9.09 -36.49 -7.38
N ASP A 442 -9.17 -37.18 -8.52
CA ASP A 442 -9.24 -36.55 -9.85
C ASP A 442 -10.49 -37.00 -10.63
N SER A 443 -10.95 -36.16 -11.56
CA SER A 443 -12.09 -36.44 -12.44
C SER A 443 -11.77 -36.14 -13.91
N GLN A 444 -12.37 -36.92 -14.80
CA GLN A 444 -12.26 -36.71 -16.24
C GLN A 444 -13.66 -36.51 -16.84
N PHE A 445 -13.88 -35.41 -17.55
CA PHE A 445 -15.12 -35.20 -18.30
C PHE A 445 -15.31 -36.28 -19.37
N VAL A 446 -16.51 -36.85 -19.46
CA VAL A 446 -16.88 -37.88 -20.45
C VAL A 446 -17.90 -37.36 -21.45
N SER A 447 -19.03 -36.85 -20.97
CA SER A 447 -20.12 -36.41 -21.84
C SER A 447 -21.05 -35.42 -21.14
N MET A 448 -21.78 -34.65 -21.93
CA MET A 448 -22.80 -33.74 -21.45
C MET A 448 -23.99 -33.73 -22.39
N LYS A 449 -25.19 -33.67 -21.82
CA LYS A 449 -26.44 -33.64 -22.56
C LYS A 449 -27.32 -32.53 -21.99
N ILE A 450 -27.46 -31.46 -22.79
CA ILE A 450 -28.22 -30.26 -22.45
C ILE A 450 -29.17 -29.97 -23.61
N PRO A 451 -30.43 -29.58 -23.35
CA PRO A 451 -31.34 -29.13 -24.40
C PRO A 451 -30.75 -27.93 -25.17
N LYS A 452 -30.74 -27.99 -26.50
CA LYS A 452 -30.26 -26.87 -27.35
C LYS A 452 -31.18 -25.64 -27.26
N GLN A 453 -32.44 -25.85 -26.93
CA GLN A 453 -33.46 -24.81 -26.78
C GLN A 453 -34.26 -25.07 -25.50
N VAL A 454 -34.48 -24.01 -24.72
CA VAL A 454 -35.31 -24.00 -23.51
C VAL A 454 -36.21 -22.77 -23.54
N THR A 455 -37.26 -22.75 -22.74
CA THR A 455 -38.17 -21.60 -22.63
C THR A 455 -37.80 -20.76 -21.40
N SER A 456 -37.84 -19.44 -21.51
CA SER A 456 -37.56 -18.51 -20.41
C SER A 456 -38.37 -18.86 -19.16
N ASP A 457 -37.72 -18.79 -17.99
CA ASP A 457 -38.29 -19.12 -16.68
C ASP A 457 -38.83 -20.56 -16.51
N LYS A 458 -38.58 -21.47 -17.48
CA LYS A 458 -38.97 -22.88 -17.34
C LYS A 458 -37.82 -23.76 -16.85
N PRO A 459 -38.13 -24.76 -15.99
CA PRO A 459 -37.15 -25.73 -15.56
C PRO A 459 -36.78 -26.71 -16.69
N PHE A 460 -35.53 -27.17 -16.69
CA PHE A 460 -35.04 -28.21 -17.58
C PHE A 460 -33.92 -29.01 -16.88
N ALA A 461 -33.71 -30.26 -17.33
CA ALA A 461 -32.64 -31.10 -16.82
C ALA A 461 -31.41 -31.04 -17.74
N ALA A 462 -30.23 -30.99 -17.14
CA ALA A 462 -28.94 -31.16 -17.78
C ALA A 462 -28.24 -32.39 -17.17
N GLU A 463 -27.66 -33.25 -18.01
CA GLU A 463 -26.90 -34.42 -17.57
C GLU A 463 -25.42 -34.22 -17.88
N VAL A 464 -24.55 -34.44 -16.89
CA VAL A 464 -23.09 -34.34 -17.04
C VAL A 464 -22.45 -35.60 -16.51
N THR A 465 -21.63 -36.26 -17.31
CA THR A 465 -20.95 -37.51 -16.95
C THR A 465 -19.46 -37.27 -16.76
N PHE A 466 -18.94 -37.69 -15.61
CA PHE A 466 -17.52 -37.71 -15.29
C PHE A 466 -17.04 -39.14 -15.03
N LYS A 467 -15.76 -39.39 -15.28
CA LYS A 467 -15.05 -40.62 -14.95
C LYS A 467 -14.14 -40.37 -13.76
N ASN A 468 -14.11 -41.30 -12.80
CA ASN A 468 -13.12 -41.28 -11.74
C ASN A 468 -11.73 -41.55 -12.29
N ALA A 469 -10.90 -40.50 -12.32
CA ALA A 469 -9.52 -40.56 -12.80
C ALA A 469 -8.51 -40.68 -11.64
N GLY A 470 -8.99 -40.58 -10.40
CA GLY A 470 -8.22 -40.71 -9.18
C GLY A 470 -7.81 -42.16 -8.84
N THR A 471 -7.20 -42.32 -7.67
CA THR A 471 -6.84 -43.63 -7.10
C THR A 471 -7.81 -44.08 -5.99
N THR A 472 -8.71 -43.20 -5.54
CA THR A 472 -9.73 -43.50 -4.54
C THR A 472 -11.13 -43.47 -5.10
N ALA A 473 -12.03 -44.24 -4.48
CA ALA A 473 -13.44 -44.23 -4.86
C ALA A 473 -14.12 -42.94 -4.38
N TRP A 474 -14.99 -42.36 -5.19
CA TRP A 474 -15.84 -41.25 -4.74
C TRP A 474 -16.97 -41.79 -3.86
N SER A 475 -17.32 -41.10 -2.78
CA SER A 475 -18.45 -41.43 -1.90
C SER A 475 -19.22 -40.17 -1.50
N ASP A 476 -20.51 -40.32 -1.21
CA ASP A 476 -21.35 -39.19 -0.80
C ASP A 476 -21.03 -38.74 0.64
N GLY A 477 -20.99 -37.42 0.84
CA GLY A 477 -20.96 -36.80 2.15
C GLY A 477 -21.86 -35.58 2.16
N GLU A 478 -22.53 -35.31 3.28
CA GLU A 478 -23.44 -34.16 3.52
C GLU A 478 -22.98 -32.81 2.94
N LEU A 479 -23.70 -32.27 1.99
CA LEU A 479 -23.33 -31.06 1.27
C LEU A 479 -23.32 -29.82 2.16
N SER A 480 -22.27 -29.02 2.10
CA SER A 480 -22.32 -27.59 2.39
C SER A 480 -22.05 -26.81 1.10
N PRO A 481 -22.84 -25.77 0.76
CA PRO A 481 -22.67 -25.05 -0.50
C PRO A 481 -21.41 -24.16 -0.44
N VAL A 482 -20.35 -24.50 -1.19
CA VAL A 482 -19.17 -23.61 -1.34
C VAL A 482 -19.30 -22.73 -2.56
N VAL A 483 -19.49 -21.44 -2.37
CA VAL A 483 -19.68 -20.46 -3.44
C VAL A 483 -18.32 -19.89 -3.88
N SER A 484 -18.18 -19.53 -5.17
CA SER A 484 -17.03 -18.73 -5.62
C SER A 484 -17.05 -17.40 -4.86
N LEU A 485 -15.93 -16.69 -4.74
CA LEU A 485 -15.85 -15.48 -3.92
C LEU A 485 -15.16 -14.37 -4.73
N MET A 486 -15.77 -13.18 -4.73
CA MET A 486 -15.27 -11.94 -5.31
C MET A 486 -14.91 -10.99 -4.17
N ASP A 487 -13.70 -10.46 -4.18
CA ASP A 487 -13.31 -9.40 -3.25
C ASP A 487 -13.98 -8.08 -3.65
N GLN A 488 -14.55 -7.37 -2.68
CA GLN A 488 -15.23 -6.09 -2.90
C GLN A 488 -14.42 -4.89 -2.37
N THR A 489 -13.28 -5.11 -1.70
CA THR A 489 -12.43 -4.02 -1.23
C THR A 489 -11.56 -3.40 -2.32
N ASP A 490 -11.51 -4.01 -3.52
CA ASP A 490 -10.78 -3.53 -4.71
C ASP A 490 -11.46 -2.35 -5.42
N GLU A 491 -12.53 -1.79 -4.85
CA GLU A 491 -13.28 -0.69 -5.47
C GLU A 491 -12.51 0.64 -5.38
N PRO A 492 -12.23 1.31 -6.51
CA PRO A 492 -11.57 2.61 -6.47
C PRO A 492 -12.48 3.65 -5.80
N TYR A 493 -11.89 4.50 -4.96
CA TYR A 493 -12.56 5.59 -4.24
C TYR A 493 -13.46 5.19 -3.07
N ALA A 494 -13.29 3.99 -2.51
CA ALA A 494 -13.91 3.64 -1.23
C ALA A 494 -13.53 4.66 -0.14
N VAL A 495 -14.47 4.98 0.76
CA VAL A 495 -14.21 5.91 1.86
C VAL A 495 -13.81 5.10 3.09
N ILE A 496 -12.54 5.21 3.46
CA ILE A 496 -11.97 4.53 4.62
C ILE A 496 -11.85 5.51 5.79
N THR A 497 -12.34 5.11 6.95
CA THR A 497 -12.24 5.90 8.19
C THR A 497 -11.84 5.01 9.35
N SER A 498 -11.13 5.58 10.32
CA SER A 498 -10.70 4.89 11.54
C SER A 498 -10.99 5.70 12.78
N GLN A 499 -11.06 5.03 13.92
CA GLN A 499 -11.27 5.65 15.23
C GLN A 499 -10.18 6.66 15.60
N HIS A 500 -8.94 6.36 15.20
CA HIS A 500 -7.77 7.13 15.58
C HIS A 500 -7.06 7.68 14.35
N SER A 501 -6.54 8.90 14.48
CA SER A 501 -5.76 9.64 13.48
C SER A 501 -4.30 9.79 13.91
N ASP A 502 -3.81 8.90 14.77
CA ASP A 502 -2.48 8.92 15.39
C ASP A 502 -1.45 8.07 14.64
N SER A 503 -1.87 7.46 13.53
CA SER A 503 -1.01 6.77 12.58
C SER A 503 0.09 7.70 12.06
N VAL A 504 1.31 7.19 11.98
CA VAL A 504 2.41 7.90 11.31
C VAL A 504 2.12 8.01 9.82
N ARG A 505 2.71 9.02 9.16
CA ARG A 505 2.56 9.22 7.72
C ARG A 505 3.04 7.94 7.01
N GLU A 506 2.17 7.33 6.21
CA GLU A 506 2.37 6.05 5.46
C GLU A 506 1.85 4.76 6.14
N GLU A 507 1.31 4.81 7.36
CA GLU A 507 0.70 3.64 8.04
C GLU A 507 -0.78 3.86 8.43
N THR A 508 -1.53 4.51 7.53
CA THR A 508 -2.92 4.96 7.72
C THR A 508 -3.95 3.88 7.36
N ALA A 509 -5.22 4.07 7.73
CA ALA A 509 -6.24 3.02 7.60
C ALA A 509 -6.54 2.60 6.15
N ASP A 510 -6.23 3.43 5.16
CA ASP A 510 -6.30 3.09 3.73
C ASP A 510 -5.34 1.96 3.34
N LYS A 511 -4.28 1.72 4.13
CA LYS A 511 -3.34 0.62 3.92
C LYS A 511 -3.93 -0.76 4.12
N LEU A 512 -5.10 -0.83 4.75
CA LEU A 512 -5.80 -2.10 4.95
C LEU A 512 -6.58 -2.56 3.74
N PHE A 513 -6.66 -1.74 2.70
CA PHE A 513 -7.49 -1.97 1.52
C PHE A 513 -6.74 -1.62 0.22
N ASP A 514 -5.41 -1.55 0.26
CA ASP A 514 -4.58 -1.17 -0.89
C ASP A 514 -4.01 -2.38 -1.64
N ASN A 515 -4.38 -3.61 -1.24
CA ASN A 515 -3.91 -4.87 -1.80
C ASN A 515 -2.38 -5.08 -1.71
N ASP A 516 -1.70 -4.32 -0.87
CA ASP A 516 -0.28 -4.45 -0.64
C ASP A 516 -0.03 -5.00 0.76
N PRO A 517 0.18 -6.32 0.92
CA PRO A 517 0.45 -6.95 2.21
C PRO A 517 1.81 -6.55 2.82
N SER A 518 2.58 -5.69 2.13
CA SER A 518 3.80 -5.06 2.64
C SER A 518 3.57 -3.68 3.24
N THR A 519 2.36 -3.12 3.12
CA THR A 519 1.93 -1.93 3.87
C THR A 519 1.16 -2.34 5.13
N LYS A 520 0.87 -1.37 6.02
CA LYS A 520 0.12 -1.65 7.25
C LYS A 520 -0.65 -0.44 7.75
N TYR A 521 -1.71 -0.71 8.48
CA TYR A 521 -2.26 0.25 9.43
C TYR A 521 -1.56 0.13 10.78
N PHE A 522 -1.30 1.26 11.43
CA PHE A 522 -0.74 1.33 12.78
C PHE A 522 -1.45 2.40 13.63
N THR A 523 -1.71 2.08 14.89
CA THR A 523 -2.17 3.05 15.90
C THR A 523 -1.52 2.78 17.26
N ARG A 524 -1.32 3.82 18.07
CA ARG A 524 -0.79 3.73 19.45
C ARG A 524 -1.88 3.43 20.47
N ASN A 525 -2.87 2.64 20.05
CA ASN A 525 -3.96 2.18 20.88
C ASN A 525 -4.05 0.66 20.75
N ALA A 526 -4.40 -0.03 21.84
CA ALA A 526 -4.55 -1.49 21.85
C ALA A 526 -5.76 -1.99 21.03
N SER A 527 -6.66 -1.08 20.65
CA SER A 527 -7.88 -1.33 19.90
C SER A 527 -8.24 -0.14 19.03
N ALA A 528 -8.92 -0.39 17.91
CA ALA A 528 -9.49 0.63 17.05
C ALA A 528 -10.69 0.06 16.29
N TRP A 529 -11.65 0.91 15.96
CA TRP A 529 -12.58 0.61 14.87
C TRP A 529 -12.04 1.14 13.53
N ILE A 530 -12.21 0.34 12.47
CA ILE A 530 -11.89 0.68 11.09
C ILE A 530 -13.13 0.43 10.24
N GLN A 531 -13.50 1.39 9.40
CA GLN A 531 -14.71 1.36 8.60
C GLN A 531 -14.40 1.51 7.11
N HIS A 532 -15.03 0.66 6.31
CA HIS A 532 -15.05 0.68 4.85
C HIS A 532 -16.45 1.05 4.35
N GLN A 533 -16.55 2.09 3.52
CA GLN A 533 -17.76 2.43 2.76
C GLN A 533 -17.50 2.22 1.26
N PHE A 534 -18.34 1.42 0.61
CA PHE A 534 -18.26 1.18 -0.83
C PHE A 534 -18.54 2.46 -1.63
N ALA A 535 -17.70 2.75 -2.64
CA ALA A 535 -17.72 3.99 -3.42
C ALA A 535 -19.02 4.17 -4.22
N SER A 536 -19.55 3.07 -4.75
CA SER A 536 -20.83 3.00 -5.47
C SER A 536 -22.06 3.14 -4.58
N LYS A 537 -21.89 3.13 -3.24
CA LYS A 537 -22.99 2.98 -2.26
C LYS A 537 -23.85 1.73 -2.47
N ALA A 538 -23.33 0.75 -3.22
CA ALA A 538 -23.98 -0.52 -3.39
C ALA A 538 -23.95 -1.31 -2.07
N ARG A 539 -24.96 -2.15 -1.88
CA ARG A 539 -25.03 -3.04 -0.71
C ARG A 539 -24.45 -4.38 -1.09
N HIS A 540 -23.44 -4.81 -0.34
CA HIS A 540 -22.77 -6.08 -0.58
C HIS A 540 -23.11 -7.08 0.52
N LYS A 541 -23.42 -8.32 0.13
CA LYS A 541 -23.59 -9.44 1.07
C LYS A 541 -22.26 -10.14 1.28
N VAL A 542 -21.46 -9.63 2.21
CA VAL A 542 -20.17 -10.23 2.53
C VAL A 542 -20.41 -11.56 3.24
N VAL A 543 -19.88 -12.64 2.68
CA VAL A 543 -20.03 -14.01 3.18
C VAL A 543 -18.73 -14.57 3.76
N LYS A 544 -17.58 -14.03 3.35
CA LYS A 544 -16.26 -14.27 3.97
C LYS A 544 -15.48 -12.97 4.04
N TYR A 545 -14.47 -12.92 4.89
CA TYR A 545 -13.46 -11.85 4.87
C TYR A 545 -12.08 -12.44 5.17
N SER A 546 -11.02 -11.73 4.81
CA SER A 546 -9.66 -12.04 5.25
C SER A 546 -9.11 -10.96 6.16
N ILE A 547 -8.15 -11.32 7.01
CA ILE A 547 -7.25 -10.39 7.70
C ILE A 547 -5.82 -10.87 7.47
N THR A 548 -4.92 -9.95 7.15
CA THR A 548 -3.49 -10.22 6.98
C THR A 548 -2.69 -9.55 8.09
N SER A 549 -1.79 -10.28 8.76
CA SER A 549 -0.91 -9.73 9.80
C SER A 549 0.01 -8.63 9.24
N ALA A 550 0.49 -7.72 10.08
CA ALA A 550 1.44 -6.68 9.66
C ALA A 550 2.75 -7.30 9.10
N PRO A 551 3.49 -6.57 8.24
CA PRO A 551 4.74 -7.02 7.62
C PRO A 551 5.99 -6.82 8.50
N ASP A 552 5.85 -6.29 9.72
CA ASP A 552 6.97 -6.03 10.65
C ASP A 552 7.77 -7.31 10.97
N ALA A 553 8.99 -7.20 11.49
CA ALA A 553 9.86 -8.35 11.77
C ALA A 553 9.11 -9.53 12.42
N GLY A 554 9.32 -10.73 11.85
CA GLY A 554 8.64 -11.96 12.22
C GLY A 554 8.94 -12.44 13.63
N PRO A 555 8.31 -13.55 14.08
CA PRO A 555 8.88 -14.29 15.19
C PRO A 555 10.36 -14.56 14.87
N GLY A 556 11.24 -14.30 15.83
CA GLY A 556 12.62 -14.75 15.77
C GLY A 556 12.71 -16.27 15.91
N GLU A 557 13.91 -16.75 16.17
CA GLU A 557 14.23 -18.18 16.24
C GLU A 557 13.29 -18.95 17.20
N GLU A 558 12.74 -20.07 16.73
CA GLU A 558 12.12 -21.06 17.60
C GLU A 558 13.24 -21.85 18.29
N LEU A 559 13.32 -21.70 19.61
CA LEU A 559 14.39 -22.28 20.41
C LEU A 559 14.07 -23.70 20.91
N MET A 560 12.84 -24.17 20.72
CA MET A 560 12.42 -25.49 21.15
C MET A 560 12.68 -26.53 20.05
N ALA A 561 13.72 -27.34 20.23
CA ALA A 561 14.20 -28.27 19.21
C ALA A 561 13.30 -29.50 18.99
N ASN A 562 12.51 -29.91 19.99
CA ASN A 562 11.63 -31.08 19.91
C ASN A 562 10.38 -30.86 20.75
N GLY A 563 9.57 -29.89 20.30
CA GLY A 563 8.35 -29.46 20.98
C GLY A 563 7.18 -30.43 20.88
N SER A 564 7.14 -31.23 19.81
CA SER A 564 6.07 -32.19 19.51
C SER A 564 6.41 -33.64 19.85
N PHE A 565 7.57 -33.89 20.47
CA PHE A 565 7.98 -35.22 20.94
C PHE A 565 8.12 -36.34 19.87
N GLU A 566 8.07 -36.02 18.58
CA GLU A 566 8.23 -36.99 17.49
C GLU A 566 9.63 -37.61 17.45
N GLU A 567 10.64 -36.85 17.88
CA GLU A 567 12.02 -37.34 18.01
C GLU A 567 12.26 -38.00 19.38
N GLY A 568 11.19 -38.22 20.15
CA GLY A 568 11.20 -38.83 21.47
C GLY A 568 11.32 -37.81 22.61
N ILE A 569 11.87 -38.27 23.73
CA ILE A 569 11.98 -37.51 25.00
C ILE A 569 13.45 -37.20 25.36
N GLU A 570 14.35 -37.23 24.37
CA GLU A 570 15.75 -36.91 24.60
C GLU A 570 15.90 -35.45 25.09
N GLY A 571 16.75 -35.25 26.10
CA GLY A 571 16.90 -33.95 26.79
C GLY A 571 15.88 -33.66 27.90
N TRP A 572 14.77 -34.40 27.97
CA TRP A 572 13.84 -34.32 29.09
C TRP A 572 14.31 -35.16 30.27
N LYS A 573 14.37 -34.54 31.45
CA LYS A 573 14.46 -35.27 32.72
C LYS A 573 13.05 -35.58 33.19
N LEU A 574 12.59 -36.81 33.01
CA LEU A 574 11.21 -37.19 33.31
C LEU A 574 10.96 -37.62 34.76
N VAL A 575 9.73 -37.39 35.24
CA VAL A 575 9.20 -37.93 36.49
C VAL A 575 8.87 -39.42 36.41
N PRO A 576 8.88 -40.15 37.54
CA PRO A 576 8.21 -41.43 37.66
C PRO A 576 6.72 -41.31 37.29
N GLY A 577 6.32 -41.89 36.15
CA GLY A 577 4.96 -41.81 35.62
C GLY A 577 4.80 -40.92 34.37
N ALA A 578 5.86 -40.20 33.97
CA ALA A 578 5.92 -39.55 32.67
C ALA A 578 6.67 -40.42 31.66
N SER A 579 6.15 -40.49 30.44
CA SER A 579 6.77 -41.19 29.32
C SER A 579 6.33 -40.61 28.00
N LEU A 580 7.08 -40.92 26.94
CA LEU A 580 6.56 -40.77 25.58
C LEU A 580 5.32 -41.65 25.43
N SER A 581 4.29 -41.11 24.77
CA SER A 581 3.07 -41.85 24.46
C SER A 581 2.67 -41.62 23.01
N THR A 582 2.22 -42.69 22.37
CA THR A 582 1.63 -42.66 21.02
C THR A 582 0.12 -42.82 21.07
N ASN A 583 -0.48 -42.78 22.26
CA ASN A 583 -1.93 -42.98 22.42
C ASN A 583 -2.72 -41.73 22.00
N ASP A 584 -2.11 -40.56 22.13
CA ASP A 584 -2.71 -39.29 21.75
C ASP A 584 -1.62 -38.23 21.53
N ALA A 585 -1.81 -37.36 20.56
CA ALA A 585 -0.95 -36.24 20.21
C ALA A 585 -1.78 -35.16 19.51
N VAL A 586 -1.41 -33.90 19.68
CA VAL A 586 -2.00 -32.79 18.91
C VAL A 586 -1.26 -32.58 17.59
N PHE A 587 0.05 -32.87 17.59
CA PHE A 587 0.92 -32.78 16.43
C PHE A 587 1.61 -34.13 16.23
N GLY A 588 1.54 -34.69 15.03
CA GLY A 588 2.22 -35.93 14.71
C GLY A 588 1.60 -37.16 15.39
N SER A 589 2.44 -38.01 15.97
CA SER A 589 2.10 -39.34 16.45
C SER A 589 2.50 -39.59 17.91
N ALA A 590 3.19 -38.66 18.56
CA ALA A 590 3.68 -38.81 19.92
C ALA A 590 3.47 -37.55 20.78
N SER A 591 3.29 -37.75 22.08
CA SER A 591 3.23 -36.66 23.05
C SER A 591 3.87 -37.06 24.37
N LEU A 592 4.12 -36.09 25.25
CA LEU A 592 4.51 -36.35 26.62
C LEU A 592 3.27 -36.71 27.44
N MET A 593 3.15 -37.97 27.83
CA MET A 593 2.14 -38.43 28.76
C MET A 593 2.67 -38.34 30.19
N VAL A 594 1.83 -37.87 31.11
CA VAL A 594 2.05 -37.88 32.54
C VAL A 594 0.88 -38.61 33.20
N SER A 595 1.17 -39.73 33.86
CA SER A 595 0.20 -40.59 34.52
C SER A 595 0.62 -40.89 35.97
N SER A 596 -0.33 -40.97 36.89
CA SER A 596 -0.03 -41.30 38.29
C SER A 596 -1.20 -41.91 39.05
N GLN A 597 -0.90 -42.52 40.20
CA GLN A 597 -1.89 -43.07 41.13
C GLN A 597 -2.23 -42.06 42.23
N ALA A 598 -3.50 -42.06 42.66
CA ALA A 598 -4.06 -41.10 43.61
C ALA A 598 -3.17 -40.82 44.84
N GLY A 599 -2.93 -39.52 45.08
CA GLY A 599 -2.32 -39.01 46.31
C GLY A 599 -0.79 -39.03 46.35
N LYS A 600 -0.10 -39.28 45.23
CA LYS A 600 1.38 -39.22 45.16
C LYS A 600 1.86 -37.99 44.38
N ASN A 601 2.80 -37.24 44.96
CA ASN A 601 3.57 -36.24 44.23
C ASN A 601 4.59 -36.98 43.35
N ILE A 602 4.49 -36.82 42.04
CA ILE A 602 5.36 -37.52 41.08
C ILE A 602 6.68 -36.78 40.82
N GLY A 603 6.85 -35.55 41.32
CA GLY A 603 8.06 -34.75 41.14
C GLY A 603 8.01 -33.85 39.92
N ASN A 604 9.17 -33.42 39.41
CA ASN A 604 9.31 -32.41 38.37
C ASN A 604 9.95 -33.00 37.10
N SER A 605 9.22 -32.99 35.99
CA SER A 605 9.75 -33.26 34.65
C SER A 605 10.29 -31.94 34.12
N THR A 606 11.55 -31.90 33.71
CA THR A 606 12.19 -30.65 33.32
C THR A 606 12.91 -30.77 31.99
N PHE A 607 12.80 -29.72 31.19
CA PHE A 607 13.62 -29.51 30.01
C PHE A 607 14.27 -28.13 30.09
N THR A 608 15.60 -28.08 30.00
CA THR A 608 16.33 -26.82 30.05
C THR A 608 16.85 -26.48 28.67
N LEU A 609 16.32 -25.41 28.10
CA LEU A 609 16.77 -24.84 26.83
C LEU A 609 17.80 -23.74 27.07
N GLN A 610 18.78 -23.66 26.18
CA GLN A 610 19.83 -22.64 26.18
C GLN A 610 19.55 -21.60 25.09
N GLY A 611 20.26 -20.46 25.13
CA GLY A 611 20.23 -19.48 24.05
C GLY A 611 19.23 -18.34 24.21
N LEU A 612 18.71 -18.12 25.43
CA LEU A 612 17.92 -16.92 25.69
C LEU A 612 18.79 -15.66 25.55
N LYS A 613 18.24 -14.66 24.85
CA LYS A 613 18.89 -13.36 24.64
C LYS A 613 18.51 -12.39 25.77
N PRO A 614 19.45 -11.55 26.25
CA PRO A 614 19.15 -10.49 27.22
C PRO A 614 18.08 -9.51 26.71
N ASN A 615 17.21 -9.03 27.60
CA ASN A 615 16.15 -8.07 27.33
C ASN A 615 15.29 -8.38 26.09
N THR A 616 14.94 -9.65 25.91
CA THR A 616 14.23 -10.15 24.73
C THR A 616 12.88 -10.72 25.14
N ASP A 617 11.86 -10.43 24.33
CA ASP A 617 10.50 -10.96 24.50
C ASP A 617 10.41 -12.36 23.90
N TYR A 618 9.82 -13.28 24.66
CA TYR A 618 9.55 -14.65 24.23
C TYR A 618 8.09 -15.02 24.50
N ALA A 619 7.58 -15.93 23.66
CA ALA A 619 6.32 -16.62 23.87
C ALA A 619 6.59 -18.09 24.17
N LEU A 620 6.18 -18.54 25.35
CA LEU A 620 6.11 -19.95 25.69
C LEU A 620 4.68 -20.43 25.46
N SER A 621 4.50 -21.49 24.68
CA SER A 621 3.20 -22.13 24.49
C SER A 621 3.29 -23.63 24.55
N PHE A 622 2.16 -24.29 24.81
CA PHE A 622 2.02 -25.75 24.75
C PHE A 622 0.55 -26.11 24.54
N TRP A 623 0.31 -27.33 24.09
CA TRP A 623 -1.01 -27.96 24.09
C TRP A 623 -1.10 -28.97 25.21
N MET A 624 -2.29 -29.09 25.79
CA MET A 624 -2.57 -30.18 26.72
C MET A 624 -3.96 -30.74 26.52
N ARG A 625 -4.10 -32.02 26.87
CA ARG A 625 -5.36 -32.72 27.04
C ARG A 625 -5.29 -33.56 28.31
N GLN A 626 -6.39 -33.66 29.04
CA GLN A 626 -6.49 -34.56 30.19
C GLN A 626 -7.58 -35.59 30.00
N GLU A 627 -7.35 -36.79 30.52
CA GLU A 627 -8.39 -37.81 30.56
C GLU A 627 -9.47 -37.44 31.57
N PRO A 628 -10.73 -37.89 31.36
CA PRO A 628 -11.85 -37.55 32.24
C PRO A 628 -11.67 -37.95 33.71
N ASP A 629 -10.77 -38.89 33.99
CA ASP A 629 -10.47 -39.41 35.32
C ASP A 629 -9.37 -38.63 36.06
N MET A 630 -8.84 -37.56 35.46
CA MET A 630 -7.82 -36.71 36.05
C MET A 630 -8.35 -35.99 37.31
N GLN A 631 -7.65 -36.17 38.43
CA GLN A 631 -7.87 -35.46 39.70
C GLN A 631 -6.54 -34.89 40.22
N GLY A 632 -6.60 -33.81 41.02
CA GLY A 632 -5.41 -33.11 41.51
C GLY A 632 -4.96 -31.99 40.58
N ALA A 633 -3.77 -31.43 40.81
CA ALA A 633 -3.25 -30.29 40.04
C ALA A 633 -2.08 -30.73 39.13
N PHE A 634 -2.21 -30.43 37.85
CA PHE A 634 -1.15 -30.51 36.86
C PHE A 634 -0.61 -29.11 36.60
N VAL A 635 0.70 -28.93 36.69
CA VAL A 635 1.34 -27.62 36.59
C VAL A 635 2.41 -27.64 35.52
N ILE A 636 2.34 -26.67 34.62
CA ILE A 636 3.45 -26.33 33.73
C ILE A 636 3.90 -24.92 34.09
N ASP A 637 5.19 -24.74 34.35
CA ASP A 637 5.75 -23.45 34.71
C ASP A 637 7.21 -23.28 34.24
N THR A 638 7.80 -22.14 34.59
CA THR A 638 9.16 -21.74 34.19
C THR A 638 10.16 -21.89 35.32
N GLU A 639 9.96 -22.85 36.21
CA GLU A 639 10.79 -23.05 37.41
C GLU A 639 10.90 -21.77 38.27
N ASP A 640 9.76 -21.09 38.41
CA ASP A 640 9.58 -19.85 39.16
C ASP A 640 10.38 -18.66 38.61
N VAL A 641 10.85 -18.69 37.35
CA VAL A 641 11.60 -17.58 36.73
C VAL A 641 10.66 -16.50 36.15
N PHE A 642 9.56 -16.90 35.52
CA PHE A 642 8.57 -16.04 34.85
C PHE A 642 7.12 -16.48 35.14
N ASP A 643 6.86 -17.04 36.31
CA ASP A 643 5.60 -17.68 36.65
C ASP A 643 4.42 -16.72 36.70
N ARG A 644 4.65 -15.42 36.97
CA ARG A 644 3.59 -14.39 36.84
C ARG A 644 2.87 -14.41 35.49
N THR A 645 3.57 -14.77 34.42
CA THR A 645 3.01 -14.80 33.06
C THR A 645 3.03 -16.18 32.42
N CYS A 646 3.84 -17.11 32.96
CA CYS A 646 4.10 -18.43 32.39
C CYS A 646 3.99 -19.56 33.43
N GLN A 647 2.99 -19.48 34.32
CA GLN A 647 2.57 -20.59 35.16
C GLN A 647 1.11 -20.96 34.88
N TRP A 648 0.88 -22.25 34.65
CA TRP A 648 -0.43 -22.81 34.41
C TRP A 648 -0.71 -23.94 35.38
N VAL A 649 -1.64 -23.72 36.30
CA VAL A 649 -2.15 -24.74 37.23
C VAL A 649 -3.49 -25.25 36.72
N LYS A 650 -3.61 -26.56 36.51
CA LYS A 650 -4.76 -27.23 35.90
C LYS A 650 -5.28 -28.31 36.83
N ASN A 651 -6.43 -28.05 37.43
CA ASN A 651 -7.08 -28.97 38.35
C ASN A 651 -7.97 -29.97 37.59
N GLY A 652 -8.28 -31.12 38.22
CA GLY A 652 -9.23 -32.11 37.70
C GLY A 652 -10.54 -31.51 37.19
N GLY A 653 -10.98 -31.92 36.00
CA GLY A 653 -12.04 -31.28 35.21
C GLY A 653 -11.81 -31.39 33.69
N GLN A 654 -12.22 -30.41 32.88
CA GLN A 654 -11.90 -30.33 31.43
C GLN A 654 -10.56 -29.57 31.21
N PRO A 655 -9.69 -29.97 30.26
CA PRO A 655 -10.11 -30.28 28.89
C PRO A 655 -9.82 -31.70 28.40
N THR A 656 -10.87 -32.41 27.99
CA THR A 656 -10.84 -33.69 27.26
C THR A 656 -10.61 -33.51 25.76
N VAL A 657 -10.36 -32.28 25.32
CA VAL A 657 -9.91 -31.92 23.97
C VAL A 657 -8.59 -31.18 24.08
N TRP A 658 -7.74 -31.29 23.08
CA TRP A 658 -6.48 -30.55 23.04
C TRP A 658 -6.74 -29.05 23.14
N THR A 659 -6.15 -28.41 24.14
CA THR A 659 -6.29 -26.98 24.41
C THR A 659 -4.92 -26.34 24.50
N ARG A 660 -4.71 -25.26 23.74
CA ARG A 660 -3.45 -24.51 23.74
C ARG A 660 -3.41 -23.49 24.87
N TYR A 661 -2.25 -23.38 25.50
CA TYR A 661 -1.91 -22.37 26.50
C TYR A 661 -0.68 -21.61 26.06
N ARG A 662 -0.65 -20.30 26.34
CA ARG A 662 0.44 -19.41 25.93
C ARG A 662 0.67 -18.31 26.94
N GLY A 663 1.94 -17.98 27.15
CA GLY A 663 2.41 -16.96 28.08
C GLY A 663 3.54 -16.16 27.46
N LEU A 664 3.57 -14.86 27.75
CA LEU A 664 4.57 -13.94 27.24
C LEU A 664 5.47 -13.49 28.39
N PHE A 665 6.77 -13.48 28.19
CA PHE A 665 7.72 -12.96 29.16
C PHE A 665 8.85 -12.19 28.49
N ASN A 666 9.48 -11.29 29.24
CA ASN A 666 10.69 -10.59 28.83
C ASN A 666 11.84 -11.04 29.73
N THR A 667 13.00 -11.36 29.17
CA THR A 667 14.14 -11.87 29.96
C THR A 667 14.67 -10.88 31.00
N ALA A 668 14.41 -9.57 30.86
CA ALA A 668 14.74 -8.56 31.88
C ALA A 668 13.70 -8.48 33.01
N ALA A 669 12.46 -8.94 32.79
CA ALA A 669 11.33 -8.82 33.72
C ALA A 669 11.03 -10.16 34.43
N VAL A 670 12.02 -10.65 35.19
CA VAL A 670 11.93 -11.91 35.95
C VAL A 670 11.13 -11.75 37.26
N ASP A 671 10.70 -12.88 37.82
CA ASP A 671 10.07 -12.93 39.14
C ASP A 671 11.01 -12.55 40.28
N ALA A 672 10.41 -12.19 41.42
CA ALA A 672 11.12 -11.62 42.55
C ALA A 672 12.16 -12.61 43.10
N GLY A 673 13.42 -12.17 43.21
CA GLY A 673 14.53 -13.00 43.70
C GLY A 673 15.21 -13.86 42.64
N LYS A 674 14.84 -13.73 41.35
CA LYS A 674 15.47 -14.43 40.23
C LYS A 674 16.48 -13.52 39.50
N GLN A 675 17.45 -14.12 38.82
CA GLN A 675 18.47 -13.38 38.07
C GLN A 675 17.86 -12.81 36.77
N ALA A 676 17.95 -11.49 36.59
CA ALA A 676 17.54 -10.84 35.36
C ALA A 676 18.44 -11.26 34.19
N ASN A 677 17.85 -11.32 32.99
CA ASN A 677 18.47 -11.74 31.73
C ASN A 677 19.09 -13.15 31.81
N PRO A 678 18.32 -14.19 32.17
CA PRO A 678 18.83 -15.56 32.13
C PRO A 678 19.16 -15.95 30.68
N THR A 679 20.23 -16.73 30.50
CA THR A 679 20.64 -17.26 29.18
C THR A 679 20.03 -18.62 28.86
N SER A 680 19.23 -19.17 29.79
CA SER A 680 18.54 -20.45 29.67
C SER A 680 17.17 -20.39 30.35
N LEU A 681 16.25 -21.25 29.91
CA LEU A 681 14.94 -21.43 30.53
C LEU A 681 14.74 -22.89 30.87
N THR A 682 14.31 -23.18 32.10
CA THR A 682 13.80 -24.51 32.43
C THR A 682 12.29 -24.49 32.35
N ILE A 683 11.73 -25.33 31.48
CA ILE A 683 10.31 -25.65 31.46
C ILE A 683 10.11 -26.81 32.42
N ARG A 684 9.19 -26.65 33.37
CA ARG A 684 8.90 -27.65 34.39
C ARG A 684 7.45 -28.10 34.29
N VAL A 685 7.26 -29.39 34.06
CA VAL A 685 5.97 -30.08 34.12
C VAL A 685 5.95 -30.87 35.42
N ARG A 686 5.01 -30.59 36.31
CA ARG A 686 4.92 -31.25 37.61
C ARG A 686 3.47 -31.50 37.98
N SER A 687 3.26 -32.32 38.98
CA SER A 687 1.93 -32.51 39.54
C SER A 687 1.92 -32.53 41.06
N GLU A 688 0.82 -32.03 41.64
CA GLU A 688 0.53 -32.07 43.06
C GLU A 688 -0.68 -32.98 43.28
N ALA A 689 -0.47 -34.11 43.96
CA ALA A 689 -1.50 -35.11 44.26
C ALA A 689 -2.34 -35.58 43.05
N LEU A 690 -1.70 -35.77 41.89
CA LEU A 690 -2.36 -36.22 40.66
C LEU A 690 -2.90 -37.66 40.80
N SER A 691 -4.05 -37.91 40.16
CA SER A 691 -4.57 -39.22 39.80
C SER A 691 -5.06 -39.15 38.37
N GLY A 692 -4.82 -40.18 37.55
CA GLY A 692 -5.23 -40.19 36.14
C GLY A 692 -4.13 -39.75 35.17
N THR A 693 -4.51 -39.43 33.94
CA THR A 693 -3.58 -39.20 32.83
C THR A 693 -3.79 -37.84 32.16
N CYS A 694 -2.68 -37.20 31.82
CA CYS A 694 -2.64 -35.96 31.05
C CYS A 694 -1.55 -36.03 29.99
N TYR A 695 -1.80 -35.40 28.85
CA TYR A 695 -0.90 -35.32 27.70
C TYR A 695 -0.50 -33.87 27.48
N VAL A 696 0.76 -33.67 27.13
CA VAL A 696 1.32 -32.38 26.75
C VAL A 696 2.05 -32.56 25.43
N ASP A 697 1.80 -31.64 24.51
CA ASP A 697 2.35 -31.69 23.17
C ASP A 697 2.56 -30.27 22.62
N GLY A 698 3.34 -30.13 21.56
CA GLY A 698 3.58 -28.85 20.88
C GLY A 698 4.10 -27.75 21.79
N ILE A 699 5.00 -28.09 22.72
CA ILE A 699 5.70 -27.10 23.53
C ILE A 699 6.55 -26.27 22.58
N SER A 700 6.39 -24.96 22.60
CA SER A 700 7.08 -24.06 21.68
C SER A 700 7.55 -22.83 22.44
N LEU A 701 8.80 -22.45 22.20
CA LEU A 701 9.38 -21.21 22.70
C LEU A 701 9.93 -20.43 21.51
N VAL A 702 9.32 -19.28 21.27
CA VAL A 702 9.63 -18.46 20.10
C VAL A 702 10.03 -17.07 20.56
N GLU A 703 11.16 -16.57 20.05
CA GLU A 703 11.50 -15.15 20.17
C GLU A 703 10.42 -14.33 19.46
N THR A 704 9.77 -13.37 20.12
CA THR A 704 8.67 -12.63 19.49
C THR A 704 9.08 -11.25 18.96
N SER A 705 10.38 -11.07 18.68
CA SER A 705 11.12 -9.85 18.31
C SER A 705 10.35 -8.51 18.44
N GLY A 706 10.82 -7.65 19.36
CA GLY A 706 10.53 -6.20 19.44
C GLY A 706 9.15 -5.72 18.98
N GLY A 707 8.13 -5.79 19.84
CA GLY A 707 6.87 -5.03 19.67
C GLY A 707 5.92 -5.46 18.54
N GLY A 708 6.35 -6.28 17.56
CA GLY A 708 5.60 -6.56 16.33
C GLY A 708 4.37 -7.48 16.48
N MET A 709 4.45 -8.57 17.25
CA MET A 709 3.29 -9.49 17.46
C MET A 709 2.26 -8.97 18.47
N LYS A 710 2.67 -8.04 19.35
CA LYS A 710 1.80 -7.43 20.35
C LYS A 710 0.72 -6.55 19.69
N GLY A 711 1.00 -6.04 18.49
CA GLY A 711 0.09 -5.19 17.77
C GLY A 711 -0.89 -5.92 16.85
N ASP A 712 -0.68 -7.18 16.46
CA ASP A 712 -1.60 -7.86 15.54
C ASP A 712 -3.01 -7.99 16.14
N PRO A 713 -4.08 -7.87 15.33
CA PRO A 713 -5.44 -8.08 15.77
C PRO A 713 -5.60 -9.56 16.10
N GLN A 714 -6.07 -9.82 17.32
CA GLN A 714 -6.28 -11.19 17.80
C GLN A 714 -7.73 -11.39 18.29
N GLN A 715 -8.51 -10.30 18.34
CA GLN A 715 -9.95 -10.30 18.53
C GLN A 715 -10.57 -9.16 17.73
N TRP A 716 -11.75 -9.39 17.17
CA TRP A 716 -12.52 -8.33 16.50
C TRP A 716 -14.01 -8.67 16.41
N ILE A 717 -14.80 -7.62 16.22
CA ILE A 717 -16.21 -7.73 15.85
C ILE A 717 -16.39 -7.09 14.47
N LEU A 718 -17.02 -7.82 13.54
CA LEU A 718 -17.41 -7.29 12.25
C LEU A 718 -18.87 -6.82 12.32
N HIS A 719 -19.10 -5.58 11.91
CA HIS A 719 -20.41 -4.96 11.83
C HIS A 719 -20.78 -4.58 10.40
N GLY A 720 -22.09 -4.61 10.10
CA GLY A 720 -22.68 -4.05 8.88
C GLY A 720 -23.64 -2.89 9.19
N SER A 721 -23.67 -1.88 8.32
CA SER A 721 -24.60 -0.74 8.39
C SER A 721 -25.07 -0.28 7.00
N ASN A 722 -26.23 0.38 6.95
CA ASN A 722 -26.79 1.00 5.74
C ASN A 722 -26.98 2.53 5.90
N ASP A 723 -26.61 3.10 7.05
CA ASP A 723 -26.75 4.52 7.35
C ASP A 723 -25.48 5.13 7.99
N GLY A 724 -24.45 4.30 8.24
CA GLY A 724 -23.19 4.68 8.88
C GLY A 724 -23.29 4.98 10.39
N THR A 725 -24.48 4.85 10.99
CA THR A 725 -24.73 5.22 12.40
C THR A 725 -25.31 4.08 13.24
N THR A 726 -26.18 3.27 12.65
CA THR A 726 -26.79 2.09 13.24
C THR A 726 -26.05 0.84 12.76
N TRP A 727 -25.46 0.08 13.68
CA TRP A 727 -24.57 -1.04 13.37
C TRP A 727 -25.15 -2.38 13.82
N THR A 728 -25.18 -3.35 12.91
CA THR A 728 -25.57 -4.74 13.19
C THR A 728 -24.32 -5.60 13.28
N MET A 729 -24.13 -6.36 14.36
CA MET A 729 -23.03 -7.33 14.45
C MET A 729 -23.28 -8.51 13.51
N VAL A 730 -22.32 -8.82 12.64
CA VAL A 730 -22.41 -9.91 11.66
C VAL A 730 -21.40 -11.04 11.90
N ASP A 731 -20.29 -10.76 12.58
CA ASP A 731 -19.34 -11.78 13.06
C ASP A 731 -18.57 -11.31 14.30
N SER A 732 -18.03 -12.25 15.08
CA SER A 732 -17.11 -11.99 16.19
C SER A 732 -16.05 -13.09 16.29
N ARG A 733 -14.78 -12.68 16.40
CA ARG A 733 -13.62 -13.57 16.54
C ARG A 733 -12.81 -13.21 17.77
N ASN A 734 -12.24 -14.24 18.40
CA ASN A 734 -11.38 -14.09 19.56
C ASN A 734 -10.32 -15.19 19.58
N GLY A 735 -9.10 -14.85 19.97
CA GLY A 735 -7.97 -15.78 20.09
C GLY A 735 -7.35 -16.20 18.76
N ILE A 736 -7.45 -15.36 17.73
CA ILE A 736 -6.82 -15.61 16.43
C ILE A 736 -5.33 -15.25 16.52
N GLU A 737 -4.45 -16.13 16.03
CA GLU A 737 -3.00 -15.90 15.97
C GLU A 737 -2.47 -16.05 14.54
N PHE A 738 -1.48 -15.23 14.20
CA PHE A 738 -0.70 -15.35 12.97
C PHE A 738 0.66 -15.98 13.28
N SER A 739 0.93 -17.14 12.67
CA SER A 739 2.18 -17.91 12.77
C SER A 739 3.30 -17.33 11.90
N ALA A 740 2.99 -16.45 10.95
CA ALA A 740 3.97 -15.74 10.12
C ALA A 740 3.54 -14.27 9.90
N ARG A 741 4.43 -13.47 9.31
CA ARG A 741 4.14 -12.08 8.90
C ARG A 741 3.59 -12.04 7.50
N SER A 742 2.83 -10.99 7.21
CA SER A 742 2.02 -10.92 5.99
C SER A 742 1.18 -12.19 5.77
N GLN A 743 0.86 -12.93 6.85
CA GLN A 743 0.05 -14.13 6.78
C GLN A 743 -1.42 -13.72 6.69
N ARG A 744 -2.06 -14.15 5.61
CA ARG A 744 -3.49 -13.99 5.41
C ARG A 744 -4.25 -15.14 6.05
N GLN A 745 -5.29 -14.84 6.80
CA GLN A 745 -6.26 -15.81 7.31
C GLN A 745 -7.67 -15.43 6.87
N MET A 746 -8.46 -16.41 6.45
CA MET A 746 -9.84 -16.23 5.99
C MET A 746 -10.85 -16.72 7.02
N PHE A 747 -12.00 -16.04 7.08
CA PHE A 747 -13.08 -16.30 8.03
C PHE A 747 -14.43 -16.26 7.33
N GLU A 748 -15.33 -17.16 7.72
CA GLU A 748 -16.74 -17.15 7.26
C GLU A 748 -17.58 -16.21 8.12
N VAL A 749 -18.42 -15.37 7.51
CA VAL A 749 -19.30 -14.48 8.27
C VAL A 749 -20.43 -15.30 8.90
N VAL A 750 -20.60 -15.21 10.22
CA VAL A 750 -21.61 -16.00 10.96
C VAL A 750 -23.04 -15.58 10.60
N GLN A 751 -23.30 -14.28 10.43
CA GLN A 751 -24.61 -13.73 10.09
C GLN A 751 -24.51 -12.75 8.90
N PRO A 752 -24.29 -13.24 7.66
CA PRO A 752 -24.08 -12.38 6.50
C PRO A 752 -25.35 -11.62 6.12
N GLY A 753 -25.21 -10.33 5.83
CA GLY A 753 -26.32 -9.45 5.41
C GLY A 753 -25.87 -8.44 4.36
N GLU A 754 -26.80 -7.73 3.73
CA GLU A 754 -26.52 -6.72 2.71
C GLU A 754 -26.32 -5.33 3.32
N TYR A 755 -25.10 -4.81 3.23
CA TYR A 755 -24.71 -3.55 3.85
C TYR A 755 -23.86 -2.67 2.91
N GLU A 756 -24.04 -1.35 3.01
CA GLU A 756 -23.21 -0.34 2.35
C GLU A 756 -21.89 -0.08 3.13
N PHE A 757 -21.93 -0.28 4.45
CA PHE A 757 -20.79 -0.07 5.33
C PHE A 757 -20.43 -1.34 6.07
N TYR A 758 -19.13 -1.62 6.18
CA TYR A 758 -18.60 -2.63 7.08
C TYR A 758 -17.60 -1.99 8.04
N ARG A 759 -17.65 -2.38 9.32
CA ARG A 759 -16.74 -1.88 10.37
C ARG A 759 -16.16 -3.02 11.18
N PHE A 760 -14.84 -3.02 11.34
CA PHE A 760 -14.09 -3.91 12.22
C PHE A 760 -13.76 -3.20 13.51
N ASP A 761 -14.31 -3.67 14.63
CA ASP A 761 -13.94 -3.23 15.97
C ASP A 761 -12.85 -4.20 16.48
N ALA A 762 -11.59 -3.89 16.21
CA ALA A 762 -10.45 -4.78 16.38
C ALA A 762 -9.61 -4.45 17.64
N LYS A 763 -9.01 -5.49 18.23
CA LYS A 763 -8.17 -5.35 19.43
C LYS A 763 -7.06 -6.42 19.45
N ASN A 764 -5.92 -6.05 20.02
CA ASN A 764 -4.80 -6.95 20.26
C ASN A 764 -5.01 -7.81 21.54
N TRP A 765 -4.04 -8.66 21.93
CA TRP A 765 -4.08 -9.36 23.24
C TRP A 765 -3.24 -8.70 24.34
N GLY A 766 -2.33 -7.79 23.99
CA GLY A 766 -1.52 -7.09 24.99
C GLY A 766 -0.52 -6.11 24.39
N GLY A 767 -0.21 -5.04 25.12
CA GLY A 767 0.57 -3.91 24.61
C GLY A 767 -0.31 -2.72 24.22
N GLY A 768 0.31 -1.57 23.98
CA GLY A 768 -0.39 -0.30 23.74
C GLY A 768 -0.62 0.06 22.27
N THR A 769 -0.51 -0.89 21.33
CA THR A 769 -0.52 -0.62 19.88
C THR A 769 -1.37 -1.65 19.13
N LEU A 770 -1.93 -1.28 17.98
CA LEU A 770 -2.65 -2.19 17.07
C LEU A 770 -2.11 -1.97 15.65
N GLN A 771 -1.90 -3.06 14.92
CA GLN A 771 -1.42 -3.03 13.54
C GLN A 771 -1.82 -4.28 12.76
N PHE A 772 -2.08 -4.13 11.47
CA PHE A 772 -2.29 -5.24 10.55
C PHE A 772 -2.12 -4.78 9.10
N GLY A 773 -1.89 -5.73 8.20
CA GLY A 773 -1.53 -5.49 6.81
C GLY A 773 -2.75 -5.22 5.93
N GLU A 774 -3.71 -6.14 5.87
CA GLU A 774 -4.81 -6.08 4.90
C GLU A 774 -6.12 -6.61 5.50
N ILE A 775 -7.26 -6.10 5.01
CA ILE A 775 -8.60 -6.66 5.17
C ILE A 775 -9.26 -6.77 3.80
N GLU A 776 -9.80 -7.94 3.48
CA GLU A 776 -10.57 -8.16 2.25
C GLU A 776 -11.99 -8.62 2.57
N LEU A 777 -12.98 -8.16 1.80
CA LEU A 777 -14.39 -8.47 2.01
C LEU A 777 -14.97 -9.22 0.82
N TYR A 778 -15.25 -10.50 1.00
CA TYR A 778 -15.68 -11.36 -0.10
C TYR A 778 -17.19 -11.54 -0.18
N THR A 779 -17.73 -11.36 -1.38
CA THR A 779 -19.08 -11.73 -1.77
C THR A 779 -19.08 -12.95 -2.66
N GLU A 780 -20.20 -13.65 -2.76
CA GLU A 780 -20.41 -14.64 -3.82
C GLU A 780 -20.42 -13.96 -5.21
N PRO A 781 -19.94 -14.57 -6.31
CA PRO A 781 -20.05 -13.96 -7.63
C PRO A 781 -21.51 -13.73 -7.98
N ALA A 782 -21.71 -12.77 -8.87
CA ALA A 782 -23.01 -12.46 -9.44
C ALA A 782 -23.78 -13.76 -9.76
N LYS A 783 -25.00 -13.87 -9.20
CA LYS A 783 -25.89 -15.02 -9.34
C LYS A 783 -25.79 -15.66 -10.73
N SER A 784 -25.54 -16.97 -10.77
CA SER A 784 -25.74 -17.78 -11.97
C SER A 784 -27.04 -17.37 -12.65
N LEU A 785 -26.97 -16.98 -13.93
CA LEU A 785 -28.14 -16.64 -14.73
C LEU A 785 -29.09 -17.85 -14.87
N TRP A 786 -28.53 -19.05 -14.74
CA TRP A 786 -29.26 -20.32 -14.57
C TRP A 786 -29.67 -20.48 -13.10
N THR A 787 -30.96 -20.52 -12.81
CA THR A 787 -31.49 -20.73 -11.45
C THR A 787 -31.90 -22.19 -11.24
N GLY A 788 -32.48 -22.59 -10.09
CA GLY A 788 -32.81 -23.99 -9.77
C GLY A 788 -31.79 -24.67 -8.84
N THR A 789 -31.41 -25.92 -9.12
CA THR A 789 -30.34 -26.66 -8.43
C THR A 789 -29.07 -26.72 -9.33
N PRO A 790 -28.21 -25.68 -9.32
CA PRO A 790 -27.00 -25.64 -10.14
C PRO A 790 -25.89 -26.57 -9.63
N ARG A 791 -26.17 -27.38 -8.61
CA ARG A 791 -25.30 -28.45 -8.09
C ARG A 791 -26.06 -29.75 -8.06
N ALA A 792 -25.37 -30.81 -8.41
CA ALA A 792 -25.84 -32.17 -8.31
C ALA A 792 -24.83 -32.96 -7.49
N SER A 793 -25.33 -33.84 -6.64
CA SER A 793 -24.52 -34.67 -5.76
C SER A 793 -24.64 -36.12 -6.16
N MET A 794 -23.70 -36.93 -5.69
CA MET A 794 -23.82 -38.37 -5.82
C MET A 794 -25.03 -38.87 -5.04
N THR A 795 -25.63 -39.97 -5.48
CA THR A 795 -26.71 -40.58 -4.72
C THR A 795 -26.15 -41.09 -3.40
N ALA A 796 -26.83 -40.81 -2.29
CA ALA A 796 -26.39 -41.21 -0.97
C ALA A 796 -26.13 -42.72 -0.91
N GLY A 797 -24.95 -43.10 -0.43
CA GLY A 797 -24.50 -44.49 -0.31
C GLY A 797 -23.87 -45.09 -1.57
N GLU A 798 -23.80 -44.36 -2.69
CA GLU A 798 -23.05 -44.82 -3.86
C GLU A 798 -21.54 -44.61 -3.68
N VAL A 799 -20.78 -45.59 -4.15
CA VAL A 799 -19.32 -45.58 -4.18
C VAL A 799 -18.91 -45.75 -5.64
N ILE A 800 -18.13 -44.81 -6.17
CA ILE A 800 -17.72 -44.78 -7.59
C ILE A 800 -16.23 -45.09 -7.67
N PRO A 801 -15.84 -46.34 -7.98
CA PRO A 801 -14.44 -46.75 -8.00
C PRO A 801 -13.60 -46.03 -9.07
N PRO A 802 -12.27 -45.99 -8.91
CA PRO A 802 -11.36 -45.55 -9.97
C PRO A 802 -11.69 -46.19 -11.32
N GLY A 803 -11.70 -45.38 -12.37
CA GLY A 803 -11.98 -45.80 -13.74
C GLY A 803 -13.45 -45.91 -14.12
N THR A 804 -14.39 -45.66 -13.20
CA THR A 804 -15.83 -45.77 -13.47
C THR A 804 -16.47 -44.41 -13.78
N ASN A 805 -17.53 -44.42 -14.59
CA ASN A 805 -18.28 -43.22 -14.97
C ASN A 805 -19.47 -43.01 -14.02
N TYR A 806 -19.78 -41.75 -13.72
CA TYR A 806 -20.96 -41.34 -12.98
C TYR A 806 -21.63 -40.14 -13.67
N THR A 807 -22.96 -40.18 -13.77
CA THR A 807 -23.76 -39.14 -14.40
C THR A 807 -24.52 -38.35 -13.35
N PHE A 808 -24.27 -37.04 -13.32
CA PHE A 808 -24.98 -36.07 -12.51
C PHE A 808 -26.15 -35.47 -13.28
N THR A 809 -27.30 -35.32 -12.62
CA THR A 809 -28.47 -34.64 -13.18
C THR A 809 -28.68 -33.30 -12.47
N LEU A 810 -28.57 -32.21 -13.21
CA LEU A 810 -28.78 -30.84 -12.75
C LEU A 810 -30.20 -30.39 -13.15
N ASN A 811 -31.02 -30.01 -12.18
CA ASN A 811 -32.34 -29.43 -12.45
C ASN A 811 -32.24 -27.90 -12.48
N LEU A 812 -32.06 -27.35 -13.67
CA LEU A 812 -31.84 -25.92 -13.89
C LEU A 812 -33.15 -25.22 -14.27
N THR A 813 -33.19 -23.90 -14.16
CA THR A 813 -34.27 -23.03 -14.64
C THR A 813 -33.66 -21.97 -15.55
N ALA A 814 -34.23 -21.83 -16.74
CA ALA A 814 -33.73 -20.94 -17.77
C ALA A 814 -33.85 -19.46 -17.35
N PRO A 815 -32.91 -18.59 -17.77
CA PRO A 815 -32.99 -17.15 -17.57
C PRO A 815 -34.34 -16.56 -18.03
N ALA A 816 -34.84 -15.55 -17.30
CA ALA A 816 -36.08 -14.85 -17.63
C ALA A 816 -36.00 -14.11 -18.99
N LYS A 817 -34.80 -13.66 -19.37
CA LYS A 817 -34.57 -12.95 -20.63
C LYS A 817 -34.25 -13.95 -21.73
N ALA A 818 -34.99 -13.89 -22.84
CA ALA A 818 -34.67 -14.66 -24.04
C ALA A 818 -33.30 -14.25 -24.62
N GLY A 819 -32.58 -15.21 -25.19
CA GLY A 819 -31.23 -15.01 -25.72
C GLY A 819 -30.40 -16.28 -25.78
N THR A 820 -29.12 -16.14 -26.17
CA THR A 820 -28.15 -17.23 -26.12
C THR A 820 -27.39 -17.17 -24.81
N PHE A 821 -27.32 -18.28 -24.09
CA PHE A 821 -26.62 -18.38 -22.81
C PHE A 821 -25.66 -19.55 -22.83
N GLU A 822 -24.55 -19.41 -22.12
CA GLU A 822 -23.53 -20.46 -22.04
C GLU A 822 -23.67 -21.24 -20.74
N PHE A 823 -23.48 -22.56 -20.82
CA PHE A 823 -23.42 -23.46 -19.69
C PHE A 823 -22.03 -24.10 -19.60
N GLN A 824 -21.50 -24.17 -18.39
CA GLN A 824 -20.28 -24.90 -18.06
C GLN A 824 -20.35 -25.41 -16.62
N GLY A 825 -19.71 -26.55 -16.34
CA GLY A 825 -19.61 -27.11 -14.99
C GLY A 825 -18.23 -27.68 -14.69
N ARG A 826 -17.99 -28.10 -13.46
CA ARG A 826 -16.83 -28.91 -13.04
C ARG A 826 -17.19 -29.76 -11.83
N MET A 827 -16.44 -30.84 -11.62
CA MET A 827 -16.58 -31.66 -10.41
C MET A 827 -15.90 -30.96 -9.22
N MET A 828 -16.43 -31.13 -8.02
CA MET A 828 -15.94 -30.47 -6.80
C MET A 828 -15.78 -31.49 -5.68
N GLN A 829 -14.68 -31.41 -4.92
CA GLN A 829 -14.50 -32.20 -3.70
C GLN A 829 -15.13 -31.49 -2.50
N LYS A 830 -15.81 -32.24 -1.63
CA LYS A 830 -16.43 -31.73 -0.40
C LYS A 830 -15.41 -31.65 0.74
N GLY A 831 -15.47 -30.59 1.56
CA GLY A 831 -14.94 -30.60 2.94
C GLY A 831 -13.48 -30.18 3.14
N SER A 832 -12.75 -29.79 2.09
CA SER A 832 -11.51 -29.03 2.26
C SER A 832 -11.84 -27.55 2.46
N ALA A 833 -11.10 -26.85 3.34
CA ALA A 833 -11.28 -25.43 3.65
C ALA A 833 -11.24 -24.49 2.42
N GLU A 834 -10.80 -25.02 1.27
CA GLU A 834 -10.85 -24.39 -0.03
C GLU A 834 -11.50 -25.36 -1.03
N ALA A 835 -12.44 -24.86 -1.83
CA ALA A 835 -13.14 -25.64 -2.86
C ALA A 835 -12.18 -26.02 -4.00
N VAL A 836 -11.46 -27.12 -3.84
CA VAL A 836 -10.62 -27.68 -4.89
C VAL A 836 -11.54 -28.41 -5.90
N GLY A 837 -11.59 -27.89 -7.12
CA GLY A 837 -12.23 -28.59 -8.24
C GLY A 837 -11.49 -29.92 -8.49
N MET A 838 -12.22 -30.96 -8.87
CA MET A 838 -11.62 -32.23 -9.28
C MET A 838 -11.56 -32.27 -10.80
N GLY A 839 -10.37 -32.19 -11.37
CA GLY A 839 -10.17 -32.20 -12.81
C GLY A 839 -10.67 -30.95 -13.53
N ALA A 840 -10.66 -31.01 -14.87
CA ALA A 840 -10.98 -29.86 -15.73
C ALA A 840 -12.49 -29.52 -15.77
N TYR A 841 -12.80 -28.28 -16.14
CA TYR A 841 -14.16 -27.89 -16.50
C TYR A 841 -14.70 -28.68 -17.69
N THR A 842 -16.03 -28.80 -17.78
CA THR A 842 -16.71 -29.27 -18.99
C THR A 842 -16.44 -28.31 -20.16
N PRO A 843 -16.62 -28.74 -21.42
CA PRO A 843 -16.72 -27.81 -22.53
C PRO A 843 -17.86 -26.80 -22.32
N VAL A 844 -17.69 -25.59 -22.85
CA VAL A 844 -18.75 -24.57 -22.89
C VAL A 844 -19.84 -25.02 -23.86
N TYR A 845 -21.10 -24.94 -23.43
CA TYR A 845 -22.26 -25.33 -24.24
C TYR A 845 -23.28 -24.20 -24.35
N SER A 846 -23.56 -23.76 -25.56
CA SER A 846 -24.53 -22.69 -25.81
C SER A 846 -25.96 -23.22 -25.86
N VAL A 847 -26.85 -22.58 -25.13
CA VAL A 847 -28.28 -22.89 -25.02
C VAL A 847 -29.09 -21.68 -25.47
N GLN A 848 -30.06 -21.89 -26.36
CA GLN A 848 -31.00 -20.85 -26.77
C GLN A 848 -32.19 -20.81 -25.80
N VAL A 849 -32.41 -19.66 -25.17
CA VAL A 849 -33.59 -19.39 -24.34
C VAL A 849 -34.60 -18.64 -25.20
N LEU A 850 -35.71 -19.31 -25.51
CA LEU A 850 -36.83 -18.76 -26.26
C LEU A 850 -37.77 -18.03 -25.30
N PRO A 851 -38.42 -16.94 -25.74
CA PRO A 851 -39.44 -16.28 -24.92
C PRO A 851 -40.62 -17.22 -24.69
N GLU A 852 -41.26 -17.10 -23.52
CA GLU A 852 -42.55 -17.74 -23.26
C GLU A 852 -43.58 -17.18 -24.26
N LYS A 853 -44.27 -18.07 -24.98
CA LYS A 853 -45.23 -17.73 -26.03
C LYS A 853 -46.59 -17.37 -25.46
#